data_AF-A0A179FAX4-F1
#
_entry.id   AF-A0A179FAX4-F1
#
_cell.length_a   1.000
_cell.length_b   1.000
_cell.length_c   1.000
_cell.angle_alpha   90.00
_cell.angle_beta   90.00
_cell.angle_gamma   90.00
#
_symmetry.space_group_name_H-M   'P 1'
#
loop_
_entity.id
_entity.type
_entity.pdbx_description
1 polymer ?
#
loop_
_entity_poly.entity_id
_entity_poly.type
_entity_poly.pdbx_seq_one_letter_code
_entity_poly.pdbx_strand_id
1 'polypeptide(L)'
;MLVIDGVHSRTCLPAYNAQISYSGCYSDFGDRRILQDQFMDLGSLNSPQYCADLCGSDGYEYSGVEYTTQCFCAHAIAESAQKIDESKCNAKCPGNSKISCGGNLAINVYAIKNPKNPPRSLMLADCTRQPLCSNDVCDTGKSIQDRAAALIKEMTLDEKIANSGSMDWFGPVAGVLRLGLPQYRWANEALHGVARGTTQFNTPFGANFSAATSFPMPISMGAAFDDSLINEVATTIGTEARAFANSGRMGFDYWTPNINPYRDPRWGRGQETPGEDSYHIQKYVYNYVSGLQGGVNPEVYKVLATCKHYAAYDIETGRFTIDVRPTLQDMAEYYLPIFRTCVRDAKAASIMCAYNAVNGSPACGSKYLLKDILRDHWSFNEPFNYVVSDCDAVHNTKFYADDVEGAAVSLNAGTDLDCGTTYPRNLHDSIASNGTTEATLDKSLNRLYSALIKVGYFNPPEQYNSLGWKDVNTTQAQQLAHRAATEGMVLLKNDGILPLSKNLSKVAVIGPWADATTEMQGSSGYRGIAPVPIISPLSAFQSHWSVVKYSRGTGINTENGEDLDAIEVAKASDYILYLGGIDGSIEDEGNDRLDIAWPRNQLDLVSKLSALGKPLIIVQFGGGQVDDSDLVKNSNVNAILWAGYPGQAGGNALFDVLTGVAPPAGRLPVTQYAASYINGNNIKDMTMRPSSGVPGRTYKWYTGEPVFPFGYGQHYTNFSISWQSTPSEASYNIGTLVKNTRGFKDLAKFVDLVVNVNNTGGNTNLSSDYVGLLFLSSNAGPSPRPIKQLAAYGRLYKISVGFTKQLKLTVNLGSLARADSNGDLYIYPGDYTLALDSDTKITWKFTLTGQATKIDTLPRQSP
;
A
#
# COMPACT_ATOMS: atom_id res chain seq x y z
N MET A 1 -37.68 24.98 -33.17
CA MET A 1 -36.29 25.21 -32.75
C MET A 1 -35.57 23.90 -33.06
N LEU A 2 -34.85 23.86 -34.18
CA LEU A 2 -34.22 22.65 -34.72
C LEU A 2 -33.08 22.21 -33.78
N VAL A 3 -33.20 21.01 -33.23
CA VAL A 3 -32.08 20.31 -32.59
C VAL A 3 -31.19 19.82 -33.73
N ILE A 4 -30.00 20.40 -33.85
CA ILE A 4 -28.96 19.92 -34.76
C ILE A 4 -28.27 18.78 -33.99
N ASP A 5 -28.59 17.54 -34.35
CA ASP A 5 -27.76 16.38 -34.02
C ASP A 5 -26.43 16.51 -34.77
N GLY A 6 -25.49 17.22 -34.16
CA GLY A 6 -24.12 17.31 -34.64
C GLY A 6 -23.39 16.01 -34.33
N VAL A 7 -23.42 15.05 -35.27
CA VAL A 7 -22.42 13.98 -35.31
C VAL A 7 -21.06 14.66 -35.49
N HIS A 8 -20.30 14.82 -34.41
CA HIS A 8 -18.89 15.16 -34.52
C HIS A 8 -18.18 14.01 -35.24
N SER A 9 -18.00 14.10 -36.56
CA SER A 9 -17.21 13.12 -37.29
C SER A 9 -15.76 13.24 -36.82
N ARG A 10 -15.32 12.32 -35.97
CA ARG A 10 -13.92 12.22 -35.52
C ARG A 10 -13.04 11.92 -36.74
N THR A 11 -12.10 12.80 -37.03
CA THR A 11 -11.12 12.57 -38.10
C THR A 11 -10.08 11.57 -37.63
N CYS A 12 -10.27 10.29 -37.93
CA CYS A 12 -9.35 9.23 -37.55
C CYS A 12 -8.20 9.07 -38.55
N LEU A 13 -6.96 9.02 -38.05
CA LEU A 13 -5.81 8.64 -38.87
C LEU A 13 -5.94 7.17 -39.32
N PRO A 14 -5.43 6.80 -40.51
CA PRO A 14 -5.42 5.40 -40.94
C PRO A 14 -4.54 4.54 -40.02
N ALA A 15 -4.87 3.25 -39.93
CA ALA A 15 -4.06 2.28 -39.20
C ALA A 15 -2.59 2.39 -39.61
N TYR A 16 -1.68 2.27 -38.63
CA TYR A 16 -0.25 2.30 -38.94
C TYR A 16 0.11 1.11 -39.82
N ASN A 17 0.95 1.36 -40.82
CA ASN A 17 1.38 0.34 -41.78
C ASN A 17 2.90 0.46 -41.92
N ALA A 18 3.60 -0.54 -41.38
CA ALA A 18 5.05 -0.66 -41.42
C ALA A 18 5.51 -1.02 -42.83
N GLN A 19 6.47 -0.25 -43.34
CA GLN A 19 7.20 -0.60 -44.54
C GLN A 19 8.34 -1.53 -44.14
N ILE A 20 8.20 -2.82 -44.41
CA ILE A 20 9.17 -3.83 -44.01
C ILE A 20 10.04 -4.38 -45.14
N SER A 21 11.28 -4.70 -44.82
CA SER A 21 12.19 -5.48 -45.67
C SER A 21 12.67 -6.72 -44.92
N TYR A 22 12.54 -7.90 -45.51
CA TYR A 22 13.00 -9.15 -44.91
C TYR A 22 14.52 -9.16 -44.72
N SER A 23 14.97 -9.46 -43.50
CA SER A 23 16.37 -9.44 -43.10
C SER A 23 17.00 -10.84 -43.07
N GLY A 24 16.18 -11.89 -42.97
CA GLY A 24 16.60 -13.31 -43.04
C GLY A 24 15.98 -14.17 -41.93
N CYS A 25 16.22 -15.49 -42.03
CA CYS A 25 15.93 -16.47 -40.98
C CYS A 25 17.12 -16.60 -40.03
N TYR A 26 16.89 -16.49 -38.73
CA TYR A 26 17.93 -16.55 -37.70
C TYR A 26 17.65 -17.67 -36.70
N SER A 27 18.71 -18.24 -36.12
CA SER A 27 18.60 -19.14 -34.96
C SER A 27 18.19 -18.32 -33.75
N ASP A 28 17.14 -18.75 -33.04
CA ASP A 28 16.63 -18.09 -31.84
C ASP A 28 16.35 -19.12 -30.76
N PHE A 29 16.97 -18.97 -29.59
CA PHE A 29 16.79 -19.87 -28.45
C PHE A 29 16.93 -19.10 -27.13
N GLY A 30 16.36 -19.63 -26.05
CA GLY A 30 16.11 -18.89 -24.80
C GLY A 30 17.26 -18.00 -24.27
N ASP A 31 18.50 -18.48 -24.32
CA ASP A 31 19.68 -17.74 -23.83
C ASP A 31 20.35 -16.84 -24.90
N ARG A 32 19.84 -16.85 -26.15
CA ARG A 32 20.34 -16.09 -27.30
C ARG A 32 19.19 -15.52 -28.14
N ARG A 33 18.22 -14.87 -27.49
CA ARG A 33 17.15 -14.13 -28.19
C ARG A 33 17.74 -13.09 -29.13
N ILE A 34 17.28 -13.08 -30.38
CA ILE A 34 17.85 -12.21 -31.43
C ILE A 34 17.27 -10.79 -31.37
N LEU A 35 15.99 -10.69 -31.02
CA LEU A 35 15.29 -9.44 -30.74
C LEU A 35 14.90 -9.48 -29.26
N GLN A 36 15.42 -8.54 -28.46
CA GLN A 36 15.41 -8.64 -26.99
C GLN A 36 14.52 -7.61 -26.29
N ASP A 37 13.98 -6.64 -27.02
CA ASP A 37 13.35 -5.48 -26.37
C ASP A 37 11.89 -5.75 -25.98
N GLN A 38 11.08 -6.33 -26.86
CA GLN A 38 9.66 -6.66 -26.59
C GLN A 38 9.24 -7.99 -27.17
N PHE A 39 8.30 -8.66 -26.49
CA PHE A 39 7.67 -9.91 -26.90
C PHE A 39 6.15 -9.80 -26.73
N MET A 40 5.42 -10.29 -27.74
CA MET A 40 3.96 -10.39 -27.74
C MET A 40 3.55 -11.74 -28.34
N ASP A 41 2.57 -12.42 -27.73
CA ASP A 41 1.88 -13.53 -28.37
C ASP A 41 0.64 -12.98 -29.11
N LEU A 42 0.66 -13.05 -30.44
CA LEU A 42 -0.39 -12.52 -31.30
C LEU A 42 -1.42 -13.58 -31.70
N GLY A 43 -1.26 -14.84 -31.26
CA GLY A 43 -2.19 -15.92 -31.54
C GLY A 43 -2.56 -16.04 -33.02
N SER A 44 -3.87 -16.01 -33.32
CA SER A 44 -4.41 -16.11 -34.67
C SER A 44 -4.14 -14.88 -35.56
N LEU A 45 -3.69 -13.76 -35.00
CA LEU A 45 -3.42 -12.52 -35.74
C LEU A 45 -1.99 -12.47 -36.29
N ASN A 46 -1.10 -13.36 -35.84
CA ASN A 46 0.31 -13.22 -36.14
C ASN A 46 0.60 -13.30 -37.65
N SER A 47 1.38 -12.32 -38.12
CA SER A 47 1.96 -12.28 -39.46
C SER A 47 3.14 -11.28 -39.45
N PRO A 48 4.12 -11.42 -40.36
CA PRO A 48 5.20 -10.44 -40.52
C PRO A 48 4.74 -8.99 -40.56
N GLN A 49 3.70 -8.71 -41.35
CA GLN A 49 3.17 -7.35 -41.48
C GLN A 49 2.54 -6.87 -40.18
N TYR A 50 1.69 -7.69 -39.55
CA TYR A 50 0.99 -7.29 -38.33
C TYR A 50 1.95 -7.10 -37.15
N CYS A 51 2.94 -7.99 -37.00
CA CYS A 51 4.00 -7.84 -36.01
C CYS A 51 4.81 -6.56 -36.25
N ALA A 52 5.16 -6.27 -37.51
CA ALA A 52 5.86 -5.04 -37.86
C ALA A 52 5.04 -3.77 -37.64
N ASP A 53 3.74 -3.81 -37.89
CA ASP A 53 2.84 -2.68 -37.62
C ASP A 53 2.86 -2.35 -36.12
N LEU A 54 2.81 -3.37 -35.25
CA LEU A 54 2.93 -3.18 -33.81
C LEU A 54 4.31 -2.62 -33.45
N CYS A 55 5.39 -3.33 -33.78
CA CYS A 55 6.76 -2.91 -33.43
C CYS A 55 7.10 -1.51 -33.96
N GLY A 56 6.76 -1.22 -35.22
CA GLY A 56 7.04 0.07 -35.85
C GLY A 56 6.22 1.20 -35.28
N SER A 57 5.00 0.95 -34.80
CA SER A 57 4.18 1.94 -34.11
C SER A 57 4.76 2.35 -32.75
N ASP A 58 5.53 1.46 -32.12
CA ASP A 58 6.33 1.74 -30.92
C ASP A 58 7.74 2.27 -31.24
N GLY A 59 8.04 2.51 -32.53
CA GLY A 59 9.31 3.07 -32.96
C GLY A 59 10.47 2.07 -33.05
N TYR A 60 10.23 0.77 -32.98
CA TYR A 60 11.27 -0.23 -33.19
C TYR A 60 11.68 -0.34 -34.66
N GLU A 61 12.98 -0.47 -34.90
CA GLU A 61 13.58 -0.65 -36.23
C GLU A 61 13.47 -2.09 -36.74
N TYR A 62 13.23 -3.06 -35.87
CA TYR A 62 13.12 -4.48 -36.24
C TYR A 62 11.91 -5.14 -35.60
N SER A 63 11.30 -6.05 -36.36
CA SER A 63 10.29 -6.99 -35.90
C SER A 63 10.65 -8.41 -36.30
N GLY A 64 10.24 -9.40 -35.54
CA GLY A 64 10.46 -10.80 -35.86
C GLY A 64 9.29 -11.68 -35.46
N VAL A 65 9.03 -12.72 -36.25
CA VAL A 65 7.96 -13.70 -35.98
C VAL A 65 8.53 -15.10 -35.80
N GLU A 66 8.11 -15.77 -34.73
CA GLU A 66 8.57 -17.09 -34.32
C GLU A 66 7.39 -17.98 -33.90
N TYR A 67 7.59 -19.30 -33.95
CA TYR A 67 6.69 -20.31 -33.37
C TYR A 67 5.21 -20.13 -33.76
N THR A 68 4.95 -19.68 -34.99
CA THR A 68 3.63 -19.41 -35.55
C THR A 68 2.90 -18.21 -34.91
N THR A 69 2.84 -18.06 -33.59
CA THR A 69 2.03 -17.03 -32.92
C THR A 69 2.82 -15.84 -32.35
N GLN A 70 4.14 -15.96 -32.24
CA GLN A 70 4.96 -15.02 -31.48
C GLN A 70 5.47 -13.87 -32.34
N CYS A 71 5.55 -12.68 -31.73
CA CYS A 71 6.09 -11.46 -32.30
C CYS A 71 7.11 -10.85 -31.34
N PHE A 72 8.26 -10.43 -31.88
CA PHE A 72 9.35 -9.81 -31.14
C PHE A 72 9.72 -8.47 -31.78
N CYS A 73 10.08 -7.48 -30.96
CA CYS A 73 10.56 -6.18 -31.43
C CYS A 73 11.95 -5.88 -30.86
N ALA A 74 12.78 -5.18 -31.63
CA ALA A 74 14.01 -4.60 -31.10
C ALA A 74 14.49 -3.39 -31.91
N HIS A 75 15.27 -2.52 -31.26
CA HIS A 75 15.98 -1.41 -31.91
C HIS A 75 17.21 -1.89 -32.69
N ALA A 76 17.74 -3.06 -32.34
CA ALA A 76 18.86 -3.69 -33.01
C ALA A 76 18.73 -5.22 -33.02
N ILE A 77 19.35 -5.85 -34.01
CA ILE A 77 19.57 -7.29 -34.03
C ILE A 77 20.76 -7.60 -33.12
N ALA A 78 20.64 -8.58 -32.22
CA ALA A 78 21.72 -8.98 -31.32
C ALA A 78 23.04 -9.26 -32.06
N GLU A 79 24.18 -8.83 -31.53
CA GLU A 79 25.49 -9.06 -32.16
C GLU A 79 25.82 -10.55 -32.34
N SER A 80 25.25 -11.41 -31.48
CA SER A 80 25.39 -12.87 -31.56
C SER A 80 24.50 -13.53 -32.62
N ALA A 81 23.75 -12.77 -33.41
CA ALA A 81 22.77 -13.32 -34.34
C ALA A 81 23.41 -14.15 -35.45
N GLN A 82 22.91 -15.38 -35.62
CA GLN A 82 23.36 -16.29 -36.66
C GLN A 82 22.22 -16.57 -37.63
N LYS A 83 22.43 -16.21 -38.91
CA LYS A 83 21.53 -16.61 -39.98
C LYS A 83 21.57 -18.13 -40.15
N ILE A 84 20.41 -18.74 -40.36
CA ILE A 84 20.25 -20.16 -40.62
C ILE A 84 19.53 -20.37 -41.94
N ASP A 85 19.44 -21.63 -42.36
CA ASP A 85 18.75 -22.00 -43.59
C ASP A 85 17.26 -21.62 -43.54
N GLU A 86 16.75 -21.00 -44.60
CA GLU A 86 15.36 -20.54 -44.71
C GLU A 86 14.34 -21.66 -44.51
N SER A 87 14.71 -22.91 -44.80
CA SER A 87 13.85 -24.08 -44.54
C SER A 87 13.51 -24.28 -43.06
N LYS A 88 14.25 -23.65 -42.14
CA LYS A 88 13.97 -23.65 -40.70
C LYS A 88 12.88 -22.67 -40.31
N CYS A 89 12.66 -21.61 -41.10
CA CYS A 89 11.58 -20.65 -40.91
C CYS A 89 10.39 -20.96 -41.82
N ASN A 90 9.77 -22.14 -41.65
CA ASN A 90 8.74 -22.66 -42.54
C ASN A 90 7.35 -22.82 -41.90
N ALA A 91 7.18 -22.48 -40.62
CA ALA A 91 5.89 -22.52 -39.93
C ALA A 91 4.93 -21.49 -40.53
N LYS A 92 3.66 -21.84 -40.73
CA LYS A 92 2.69 -20.95 -41.39
C LYS A 92 2.10 -19.94 -40.43
N CYS A 93 2.03 -18.67 -40.85
CA CYS A 93 1.39 -17.64 -40.06
C CYS A 93 -0.14 -17.87 -39.97
N PRO A 94 -0.73 -17.87 -38.78
CA PRO A 94 -2.18 -17.93 -38.62
C PRO A 94 -2.90 -16.75 -39.27
N GLY A 95 -2.34 -15.53 -39.16
CA GLY A 95 -2.93 -14.31 -39.74
C GLY A 95 -2.79 -14.21 -41.26
N ASN A 96 -1.90 -15.01 -41.86
CA ASN A 96 -1.77 -15.14 -43.31
C ASN A 96 -1.04 -16.44 -43.69
N SER A 97 -1.79 -17.49 -43.98
CA SER A 97 -1.25 -18.83 -44.25
C SER A 97 -0.33 -18.93 -45.48
N LYS A 98 -0.24 -17.87 -46.30
CA LYS A 98 0.66 -17.80 -47.46
C LYS A 98 2.11 -17.49 -47.11
N ILE A 99 2.38 -16.97 -45.91
CA ILE A 99 3.71 -16.56 -45.45
C ILE A 99 4.16 -17.32 -44.20
N SER A 100 5.46 -17.30 -43.92
CA SER A 100 6.05 -18.01 -42.79
C SER A 100 6.19 -17.13 -41.55
N CYS A 101 6.00 -17.74 -40.37
CA CYS A 101 6.13 -17.14 -39.04
C CYS A 101 7.12 -17.96 -38.19
N GLY A 102 8.37 -17.94 -38.62
CA GLY A 102 9.49 -18.64 -38.00
C GLY A 102 9.38 -20.16 -38.10
N GLY A 103 9.92 -20.83 -37.10
CA GLY A 103 9.90 -22.28 -36.93
C GLY A 103 10.42 -22.67 -35.55
N ASN A 104 10.78 -23.94 -35.36
CA ASN A 104 11.33 -24.37 -34.08
C ASN A 104 12.75 -23.80 -33.89
N LEU A 105 12.92 -22.95 -32.87
CA LEU A 105 14.17 -22.23 -32.58
C LEU A 105 14.66 -21.36 -33.75
N ALA A 106 13.73 -20.79 -34.52
CA ALA A 106 14.02 -20.09 -35.76
C ALA A 106 13.06 -18.91 -35.96
N ILE A 107 13.61 -17.71 -36.13
CA ILE A 107 12.85 -16.45 -36.26
C ILE A 107 13.03 -15.82 -37.63
N ASN A 108 11.93 -15.41 -38.28
CA ASN A 108 11.99 -14.54 -39.46
C ASN A 108 12.12 -13.08 -38.97
N VAL A 109 13.21 -12.38 -39.32
CA VAL A 109 13.42 -10.98 -38.92
C VAL A 109 13.18 -10.04 -40.09
N TYR A 110 12.57 -8.89 -39.82
CA TYR A 110 12.23 -7.84 -40.77
C TYR A 110 12.70 -6.48 -40.24
N ALA A 111 13.35 -5.70 -41.09
CA ALA A 111 13.69 -4.31 -40.80
C ALA A 111 12.53 -3.39 -41.20
N ILE A 112 12.16 -2.47 -40.32
CA ILE A 112 11.09 -1.49 -40.48
C ILE A 112 11.72 -0.18 -40.99
N LYS A 113 11.21 0.35 -42.10
CA LYS A 113 11.77 1.53 -42.78
C LYS A 113 11.17 2.85 -42.33
N ASN A 114 10.01 2.80 -41.67
CA ASN A 114 9.26 3.96 -41.20
C ASN A 114 8.87 3.84 -39.71
N PRO A 115 9.80 3.48 -38.80
CA PRO A 115 9.49 3.42 -37.38
C PRO A 115 8.97 4.78 -36.90
N LYS A 116 7.96 4.76 -36.03
CA LYS A 116 7.31 5.98 -35.54
C LYS A 116 8.27 6.77 -34.64
N ASN A 117 8.36 8.08 -34.87
CA ASN A 117 9.12 9.00 -34.04
C ASN A 117 8.28 10.28 -33.78
N PRO A 118 7.95 10.63 -32.52
CA PRO A 118 8.30 9.90 -31.29
C PRO A 118 7.61 8.54 -31.19
N PRO A 119 8.23 7.55 -30.52
CA PRO A 119 7.64 6.24 -30.28
C PRO A 119 6.37 6.38 -29.43
N ARG A 120 5.44 5.44 -29.59
CA ARG A 120 4.24 5.34 -28.77
C ARG A 120 4.13 3.92 -28.23
N SER A 121 4.22 3.78 -26.91
CA SER A 121 4.12 2.48 -26.26
C SER A 121 2.92 1.67 -26.74
N LEU A 122 3.19 0.42 -27.10
CA LEU A 122 2.20 -0.60 -27.42
C LEU A 122 1.29 -0.98 -26.25
N MET A 123 1.52 -0.44 -25.04
CA MET A 123 0.67 -0.64 -23.87
C MET A 123 -0.40 0.47 -23.72
N LEU A 124 -0.40 1.48 -24.58
CA LEU A 124 -1.29 2.66 -24.47
C LEU A 124 -2.29 2.78 -25.64
N ALA A 125 -3.57 2.91 -25.31
CA ALA A 125 -4.65 3.05 -26.29
C ALA A 125 -4.49 4.25 -27.23
N ASP A 126 -4.81 4.09 -28.53
CA ASP A 126 -4.74 5.14 -29.56
C ASP A 126 -6.11 5.58 -30.09
N CYS A 127 -6.71 6.56 -29.41
CA CYS A 127 -7.96 7.18 -29.86
C CYS A 127 -7.83 8.16 -31.05
N THR A 128 -6.64 8.30 -31.65
CA THR A 128 -6.43 9.17 -32.83
C THR A 128 -6.34 8.38 -34.13
N ARG A 129 -6.26 7.05 -34.05
CA ARG A 129 -5.97 6.17 -35.19
C ARG A 129 -6.89 4.97 -35.24
N GLN A 130 -7.16 4.49 -36.45
CA GLN A 130 -7.89 3.24 -36.66
C GLN A 130 -7.10 2.02 -36.13
N PRO A 131 -7.78 0.95 -35.68
CA PRO A 131 -9.24 0.80 -35.66
C PRO A 131 -9.94 1.44 -34.44
N LEU A 132 -9.24 1.67 -33.33
CA LEU A 132 -9.86 2.08 -32.06
C LEU A 132 -10.57 3.44 -32.12
N CYS A 133 -10.02 4.42 -32.87
CA CYS A 133 -10.59 5.76 -33.00
C CYS A 133 -12.04 5.78 -33.48
N SER A 134 -12.45 4.80 -34.30
CA SER A 134 -13.83 4.69 -34.79
C SER A 134 -14.82 4.19 -33.74
N ASN A 135 -14.34 3.50 -32.69
CA ASN A 135 -15.19 3.03 -31.61
C ASN A 135 -15.58 4.21 -30.69
N ASP A 136 -16.80 4.16 -30.16
CA ASP A 136 -17.33 5.19 -29.27
C ASP A 136 -16.63 5.26 -27.91
N VAL A 137 -15.79 4.28 -27.55
CA VAL A 137 -14.88 4.39 -26.41
C VAL A 137 -13.99 5.63 -26.48
N CYS A 138 -13.69 6.11 -27.69
CA CYS A 138 -12.89 7.31 -27.93
C CYS A 138 -13.71 8.61 -28.04
N ASP A 139 -15.04 8.55 -27.86
CA ASP A 139 -15.92 9.72 -27.95
C ASP A 139 -16.03 10.41 -26.60
N THR A 140 -15.31 11.51 -26.41
CA THR A 140 -15.35 12.28 -25.16
C THR A 140 -16.67 13.00 -24.92
N GLY A 141 -17.59 13.05 -25.89
CA GLY A 141 -18.94 13.59 -25.72
C GLY A 141 -19.93 12.62 -25.07
N LYS A 142 -19.57 11.34 -24.93
CA LYS A 142 -20.42 10.31 -24.32
C LYS A 142 -20.09 10.09 -22.85
N SER A 143 -21.05 9.55 -22.11
CA SER A 143 -20.83 9.13 -20.72
C SER A 143 -19.76 8.03 -20.65
N ILE A 144 -19.06 7.94 -19.51
CA ILE A 144 -18.02 6.91 -19.33
C ILE A 144 -18.58 5.49 -19.50
N GLN A 145 -19.83 5.26 -19.08
CA GLN A 145 -20.49 3.96 -19.21
C GLN A 145 -20.78 3.59 -20.65
N ASP A 146 -21.29 4.54 -21.43
CA ASP A 146 -21.64 4.31 -22.84
C ASP A 146 -20.38 4.06 -23.67
N ARG A 147 -19.30 4.77 -23.35
CA ARG A 147 -17.98 4.58 -23.95
C ARG A 147 -17.43 3.18 -23.67
N ALA A 148 -17.46 2.72 -22.41
CA ALA A 148 -17.04 1.38 -22.04
C ALA A 148 -17.92 0.30 -22.70
N ALA A 149 -19.24 0.50 -22.68
CA ALA A 149 -20.21 -0.42 -23.27
C ALA A 149 -20.02 -0.57 -24.79
N ALA A 150 -19.68 0.52 -25.49
CA ALA A 150 -19.40 0.47 -26.93
C ALA A 150 -18.16 -0.35 -27.29
N LEU A 151 -17.14 -0.38 -26.42
CA LEU A 151 -15.99 -1.26 -26.60
C LEU A 151 -16.39 -2.73 -26.37
N ILE A 152 -17.06 -3.00 -25.24
CA ILE A 152 -17.44 -4.37 -24.81
C ILE A 152 -18.41 -5.03 -25.79
N LYS A 153 -19.34 -4.24 -26.37
CA LYS A 153 -20.28 -4.72 -27.38
C LYS A 153 -19.58 -5.29 -28.63
N GLU A 154 -18.41 -4.76 -28.96
CA GLU A 154 -17.64 -5.22 -30.11
C GLU A 154 -16.76 -6.43 -29.78
N MET A 155 -16.63 -6.83 -28.52
CA MET A 155 -15.82 -7.97 -28.08
C MET A 155 -16.56 -9.30 -28.27
N THR A 156 -15.84 -10.35 -28.65
CA THR A 156 -16.35 -11.73 -28.57
C THR A 156 -16.37 -12.20 -27.11
N LEU A 157 -17.09 -13.29 -26.80
CA LEU A 157 -17.06 -13.89 -25.47
C LEU A 157 -15.64 -14.30 -25.05
N ASP A 158 -14.84 -14.87 -25.96
CA ASP A 158 -13.44 -15.22 -25.69
C ASP A 158 -12.60 -14.01 -25.29
N GLU A 159 -12.77 -12.88 -26.00
CA GLU A 159 -12.06 -11.63 -25.71
C GLU A 159 -12.51 -11.03 -24.37
N LYS A 160 -13.81 -11.11 -24.05
CA LYS A 160 -14.35 -10.69 -22.75
C LYS A 160 -13.75 -11.51 -21.61
N ILE A 161 -13.72 -12.83 -21.74
CA ILE A 161 -13.15 -13.74 -20.74
C ILE A 161 -11.64 -13.51 -20.61
N ALA A 162 -10.91 -13.32 -21.71
CA ALA A 162 -9.47 -13.04 -21.68
C ALA A 162 -9.10 -11.72 -20.98
N ASN A 163 -10.03 -10.76 -20.89
CA ASN A 163 -9.84 -9.47 -20.21
C ASN A 163 -10.49 -9.42 -18.81
N SER A 164 -10.89 -10.56 -18.25
CA SER A 164 -11.54 -10.65 -16.93
C SER A 164 -10.60 -11.02 -15.77
N GLY A 165 -9.35 -11.37 -16.07
CA GLY A 165 -8.28 -11.55 -15.09
C GLY A 165 -7.22 -10.45 -15.19
N SER A 166 -6.29 -10.38 -14.23
CA SER A 166 -5.16 -9.44 -14.23
C SER A 166 -3.96 -9.91 -15.06
N MET A 167 -3.83 -11.23 -15.22
CA MET A 167 -2.72 -11.98 -15.83
C MET A 167 -1.32 -11.83 -15.21
N ASP A 168 -1.16 -11.10 -14.11
CA ASP A 168 0.01 -10.95 -13.21
C ASP A 168 1.32 -11.71 -13.59
N TRP A 169 1.65 -12.82 -12.91
CA TRP A 169 2.85 -13.65 -13.16
C TRP A 169 2.94 -14.27 -14.57
N PHE A 170 1.86 -14.21 -15.34
CA PHE A 170 1.75 -14.79 -16.68
C PHE A 170 1.82 -13.73 -17.80
N GLY A 171 1.92 -12.45 -17.46
CA GLY A 171 2.05 -11.34 -18.42
C GLY A 171 0.88 -10.35 -18.38
N PRO A 172 0.85 -9.37 -19.29
CA PRO A 172 -0.28 -8.46 -19.39
C PRO A 172 -1.54 -9.19 -19.89
N VAL A 173 -2.73 -8.63 -19.62
CA VAL A 173 -3.95 -9.10 -20.29
C VAL A 173 -3.85 -8.86 -21.79
N ALA A 174 -4.45 -9.75 -22.57
CA ALA A 174 -4.30 -9.76 -24.03
C ALA A 174 -4.80 -8.50 -24.73
N GLY A 175 -5.68 -7.71 -24.09
CA GLY A 175 -6.39 -6.62 -24.75
C GLY A 175 -7.34 -7.16 -25.83
N VAL A 176 -7.61 -6.35 -26.85
CA VAL A 176 -8.37 -6.76 -28.03
C VAL A 176 -7.72 -6.16 -29.26
N LEU A 177 -6.61 -6.78 -29.69
CA LEU A 177 -5.71 -6.21 -30.70
C LEU A 177 -6.40 -5.94 -32.05
N ARG A 178 -7.40 -6.75 -32.44
CA ARG A 178 -8.19 -6.48 -33.66
C ARG A 178 -9.01 -5.18 -33.59
N LEU A 179 -9.37 -4.74 -32.39
CA LEU A 179 -10.06 -3.47 -32.13
C LEU A 179 -9.07 -2.34 -31.84
N GLY A 180 -7.75 -2.61 -31.90
CA GLY A 180 -6.71 -1.63 -31.57
C GLY A 180 -6.64 -1.32 -30.08
N LEU A 181 -7.25 -2.16 -29.24
CA LEU A 181 -7.11 -2.10 -27.79
C LEU A 181 -5.85 -2.88 -27.39
N PRO A 182 -4.83 -2.21 -26.82
CA PRO A 182 -3.58 -2.87 -26.50
C PRO A 182 -3.70 -3.78 -25.28
N GLN A 183 -2.64 -4.55 -25.07
CA GLN A 183 -2.45 -5.27 -23.82
C GLN A 183 -2.39 -4.29 -22.63
N TYR A 184 -2.88 -4.72 -21.48
CA TYR A 184 -2.92 -3.90 -20.28
C TYR A 184 -2.34 -4.66 -19.07
N ARG A 185 -1.68 -3.94 -18.16
CA ARG A 185 -1.10 -4.53 -16.93
C ARG A 185 -1.89 -4.06 -15.72
N TRP A 186 -2.80 -4.92 -15.28
CA TRP A 186 -3.34 -4.88 -13.92
C TRP A 186 -2.25 -5.39 -12.95
N ALA A 187 -2.43 -5.25 -11.63
CA ALA A 187 -1.48 -5.71 -10.60
C ALA A 187 -0.24 -4.82 -10.37
N ASN A 188 -0.46 -3.51 -10.32
CA ASN A 188 0.63 -2.58 -9.97
C ASN A 188 0.60 -2.27 -8.46
N GLU A 189 1.76 -2.11 -7.86
CA GLU A 189 1.90 -1.90 -6.41
C GLU A 189 2.56 -0.56 -6.10
N ALA A 190 2.07 0.09 -5.06
CA ALA A 190 2.57 1.39 -4.62
C ALA A 190 2.35 1.61 -3.12
N LEU A 191 2.74 0.64 -2.29
CA LEU A 191 2.54 0.69 -0.84
C LEU A 191 3.31 1.83 -0.16
N HIS A 192 4.55 2.06 -0.57
CA HIS A 192 5.43 3.10 -0.02
C HIS A 192 6.43 3.64 -1.08
N GLY A 193 5.99 3.64 -2.33
CA GLY A 193 6.82 3.88 -3.52
C GLY A 193 6.36 2.96 -4.64
N VAL A 194 6.61 3.31 -5.91
CA VAL A 194 6.30 2.41 -7.04
C VAL A 194 7.07 1.10 -6.87
N ALA A 195 6.36 -0.01 -6.75
CA ALA A 195 6.92 -1.28 -6.31
C ALA A 195 7.08 -2.30 -7.44
N ARG A 196 7.77 -3.41 -7.12
CA ARG A 196 7.90 -4.58 -7.98
C ARG A 196 6.58 -5.37 -7.96
N GLY A 197 5.74 -5.11 -8.96
CA GLY A 197 4.63 -5.99 -9.39
C GLY A 197 4.80 -6.24 -10.89
N THR A 198 3.81 -5.87 -11.69
CA THR A 198 3.95 -5.79 -13.16
C THR A 198 4.80 -4.61 -13.67
N THR A 199 5.33 -3.77 -12.77
CA THR A 199 6.17 -2.60 -13.11
C THR A 199 7.48 -2.99 -13.80
N GLN A 200 7.72 -2.41 -14.97
CA GLN A 200 8.96 -2.61 -15.73
C GLN A 200 10.02 -1.55 -15.40
N PHE A 201 10.98 -1.93 -14.55
CA PHE A 201 12.18 -1.14 -14.28
C PHE A 201 13.27 -1.41 -15.33
N ASN A 202 13.91 -0.34 -15.83
CA ASN A 202 14.99 -0.47 -16.81
C ASN A 202 16.30 -0.95 -16.20
N THR A 203 17.10 -1.60 -17.04
CA THR A 203 18.51 -1.94 -16.79
C THR A 203 19.42 -1.28 -17.85
N PRO A 204 20.68 -0.92 -17.53
CA PRO A 204 21.31 -1.02 -16.22
C PRO A 204 20.74 0.01 -15.23
N PHE A 205 21.04 -0.18 -13.94
CA PHE A 205 20.74 0.81 -12.92
C PHE A 205 21.32 2.19 -13.31
N GLY A 206 20.55 3.26 -13.12
CA GLY A 206 20.90 4.63 -13.53
C GLY A 206 20.30 5.05 -14.88
N ALA A 207 19.75 4.11 -15.65
CA ALA A 207 18.92 4.44 -16.82
C ALA A 207 17.58 5.08 -16.40
N ASN A 208 16.93 5.79 -17.33
CA ASN A 208 15.58 6.31 -17.10
C ASN A 208 14.64 5.17 -16.68
N PHE A 209 13.85 5.36 -15.63
CA PHE A 209 12.93 4.36 -15.06
C PHE A 209 13.61 3.11 -14.49
N SER A 210 14.88 3.19 -14.08
CA SER A 210 15.56 2.09 -13.38
C SER A 210 15.26 2.01 -11.88
N ALA A 211 14.63 3.05 -11.30
CA ALA A 211 14.29 3.15 -9.89
C ALA A 211 13.12 4.12 -9.66
N ALA A 212 12.52 4.09 -8.47
CA ALA A 212 11.51 5.05 -8.00
C ALA A 212 11.73 5.34 -6.51
N THR A 213 11.21 6.46 -5.99
CA THR A 213 11.41 6.84 -4.60
C THR A 213 10.86 5.76 -3.66
N SER A 214 11.65 5.35 -2.67
CA SER A 214 11.28 4.39 -1.63
C SER A 214 11.16 5.10 -0.27
N PHE A 215 9.92 5.37 0.12
CA PHE A 215 9.55 5.96 1.41
C PHE A 215 9.66 4.93 2.55
N PRO A 216 9.57 5.34 3.83
CA PRO A 216 9.41 4.39 4.93
C PRO A 216 8.16 3.53 4.78
N MET A 217 8.13 2.34 5.40
CA MET A 217 6.93 1.51 5.42
C MET A 217 5.75 2.24 6.09
N PRO A 218 4.49 1.90 5.75
CA PRO A 218 3.31 2.53 6.33
C PRO A 218 3.29 2.55 7.86
N ILE A 219 3.83 1.53 8.54
CA ILE A 219 3.93 1.51 10.00
C ILE A 219 4.85 2.63 10.53
N SER A 220 5.96 2.92 9.85
CA SER A 220 6.87 4.02 10.17
C SER A 220 6.26 5.38 9.85
N MET A 221 5.58 5.50 8.70
CA MET A 221 4.87 6.75 8.37
C MET A 221 3.69 7.01 9.33
N GLY A 222 2.99 5.96 9.75
CA GLY A 222 1.91 6.04 10.73
C GLY A 222 2.39 6.55 12.09
N ALA A 223 3.62 6.23 12.47
CA ALA A 223 4.22 6.72 13.71
C ALA A 223 4.46 8.24 13.74
N ALA A 224 4.43 8.90 12.58
CA ALA A 224 4.54 10.37 12.50
C ALA A 224 3.24 11.07 12.94
N PHE A 225 2.08 10.40 12.87
CA PHE A 225 0.74 10.97 13.14
C PHE A 225 0.52 12.31 12.41
N ASP A 226 0.87 12.32 11.12
CA ASP A 226 0.86 13.51 10.26
C ASP A 226 0.12 13.26 8.96
N ASP A 227 -1.14 13.70 8.92
CA ASP A 227 -2.02 13.60 7.77
C ASP A 227 -1.46 14.31 6.52
N SER A 228 -0.78 15.46 6.69
CA SER A 228 -0.19 16.21 5.58
C SER A 228 0.98 15.44 4.97
N LEU A 229 1.85 14.88 5.82
CA LEU A 229 2.95 14.04 5.39
C LEU A 229 2.45 12.85 4.55
N ILE A 230 1.41 12.15 5.01
CA ILE A 230 0.83 11.02 4.27
C ILE A 230 0.29 11.46 2.90
N ASN A 231 -0.42 12.60 2.85
CA ASN A 231 -0.94 13.12 1.58
C ASN A 231 0.17 13.54 0.62
N GLU A 232 1.23 14.19 1.11
CA GLU A 232 2.38 14.58 0.30
C GLU A 232 3.11 13.36 -0.25
N VAL A 233 3.34 12.34 0.58
CA VAL A 233 3.97 11.07 0.15
C VAL A 233 3.13 10.41 -0.93
N ALA A 234 1.83 10.21 -0.68
CA ALA A 234 0.95 9.57 -1.65
C ALA A 234 0.81 10.39 -2.96
N THR A 235 0.84 11.71 -2.86
CA THR A 235 0.84 12.60 -4.03
C THR A 235 2.09 12.41 -4.88
N THR A 236 3.27 12.31 -4.25
CA THR A 236 4.52 12.02 -4.93
C THR A 236 4.49 10.64 -5.57
N ILE A 237 4.09 9.61 -4.81
CA ILE A 237 3.96 8.24 -5.33
C ILE A 237 3.02 8.23 -6.55
N GLY A 238 1.86 8.88 -6.47
CA GLY A 238 0.90 8.97 -7.59
C GLY A 238 1.46 9.68 -8.82
N THR A 239 2.35 10.66 -8.62
CA THR A 239 3.04 11.36 -9.72
C THR A 239 4.06 10.45 -10.40
N GLU A 240 4.90 9.74 -9.62
CA GLU A 240 5.87 8.80 -10.17
C GLU A 240 5.16 7.64 -10.89
N ALA A 241 4.15 7.08 -10.24
CA ALA A 241 3.23 6.09 -10.77
C ALA A 241 2.68 6.49 -12.15
N ARG A 242 2.13 7.70 -12.26
CA ARG A 242 1.62 8.22 -13.53
C ARG A 242 2.72 8.40 -14.59
N ALA A 243 3.94 8.77 -14.20
CA ALA A 243 5.07 8.86 -15.12
C ALA A 243 5.50 7.49 -15.69
N PHE A 244 5.52 6.44 -14.87
CA PHE A 244 5.74 5.06 -15.34
C PHE A 244 4.63 4.61 -16.29
N ALA A 245 3.36 4.88 -15.93
CA ALA A 245 2.20 4.54 -16.75
C ALA A 245 2.19 5.26 -18.11
N ASN A 246 2.47 6.57 -18.14
CA ASN A 246 2.59 7.34 -19.39
C ASN A 246 3.72 6.84 -20.32
N SER A 247 4.70 6.13 -19.75
CA SER A 247 5.80 5.53 -20.50
C SER A 247 5.52 4.07 -20.90
N GLY A 248 4.30 3.58 -20.64
CA GLY A 248 3.88 2.22 -20.96
C GLY A 248 4.57 1.13 -20.14
N ARG A 249 5.17 1.49 -19.00
CA ARG A 249 5.96 0.57 -18.17
C ARG A 249 5.11 -0.23 -17.19
N MET A 250 3.85 0.16 -17.04
CA MET A 250 2.89 -0.41 -16.12
C MET A 250 1.47 0.12 -16.39
N GLY A 251 0.47 -0.32 -15.62
CA GLY A 251 -0.90 0.19 -15.69
C GLY A 251 -1.14 1.51 -14.95
N PHE A 252 -2.41 1.89 -14.82
CA PHE A 252 -2.87 3.10 -14.13
C PHE A 252 -3.59 2.80 -12.81
N ASP A 253 -3.73 1.53 -12.44
CA ASP A 253 -4.33 1.06 -11.18
C ASP A 253 -3.28 0.51 -10.23
N TYR A 254 -3.43 0.80 -8.94
CA TYR A 254 -2.49 0.39 -7.91
C TYR A 254 -3.20 -0.25 -6.75
N TRP A 255 -2.70 -1.42 -6.33
CA TRP A 255 -3.26 -2.25 -5.27
C TRP A 255 -2.80 -1.81 -3.89
N THR A 256 -3.04 -0.53 -3.61
CA THR A 256 -2.61 0.19 -2.40
C THR A 256 -3.70 1.19 -2.00
N PRO A 257 -3.83 1.53 -0.70
CA PRO A 257 -3.05 1.06 0.45
C PRO A 257 -3.56 -0.24 1.10
N ASN A 258 -2.65 -0.92 1.83
CA ASN A 258 -3.04 -1.89 2.85
C ASN A 258 -3.53 -1.13 4.10
N ILE A 259 -4.79 -1.33 4.44
CA ILE A 259 -5.48 -0.56 5.48
C ILE A 259 -6.01 -1.45 6.60
N ASN A 260 -5.74 -2.74 6.58
CA ASN A 260 -6.15 -3.62 7.67
C ASN A 260 -5.48 -3.17 8.98
N PRO A 261 -6.14 -3.32 10.13
CA PRO A 261 -5.55 -2.92 11.40
C PRO A 261 -4.58 -3.99 11.91
N TYR A 262 -3.42 -3.58 12.45
CA TYR A 262 -2.42 -4.47 13.07
C TYR A 262 -2.91 -4.99 14.43
N ARG A 263 -3.92 -5.87 14.40
CA ARG A 263 -4.63 -6.36 15.59
C ARG A 263 -3.79 -7.27 16.47
N ASP A 264 -3.14 -8.27 15.87
CA ASP A 264 -2.31 -9.24 16.60
C ASP A 264 -0.84 -8.96 16.25
N PRO A 265 0.04 -8.75 17.24
CA PRO A 265 1.41 -8.33 16.99
C PRO A 265 2.23 -9.36 16.21
N ARG A 266 1.77 -10.61 16.07
CA ARG A 266 2.49 -11.62 15.28
C ARG A 266 2.31 -11.50 13.77
N TRP A 267 1.33 -10.73 13.31
CA TRP A 267 0.98 -10.70 11.88
C TRP A 267 2.14 -10.23 10.99
N GLY A 268 2.56 -11.08 10.04
CA GLY A 268 3.74 -10.83 9.19
C GLY A 268 3.64 -9.58 8.30
N ARG A 269 2.42 -9.19 7.94
CA ARG A 269 2.16 -8.01 7.09
C ARG A 269 1.70 -6.78 7.85
N GLY A 270 1.70 -6.82 9.19
CA GLY A 270 1.31 -5.65 9.97
C GLY A 270 2.22 -4.43 9.73
N GLN A 271 3.46 -4.65 9.29
CA GLN A 271 4.38 -3.61 8.81
C GLN A 271 3.83 -2.77 7.64
N GLU A 272 2.92 -3.32 6.84
CA GLU A 272 2.29 -2.66 5.69
C GLU A 272 1.15 -1.72 6.10
N THR A 273 0.83 -1.64 7.39
CA THR A 273 -0.35 -0.93 7.90
C THR A 273 0.10 0.26 8.76
N PRO A 274 -0.74 1.30 8.93
CA PRO A 274 -0.40 2.45 9.76
C PRO A 274 -0.68 2.19 11.26
N GLY A 275 -0.81 0.93 11.69
CA GLY A 275 -0.90 0.54 13.11
C GLY A 275 -2.19 -0.17 13.53
N GLU A 276 -2.47 -0.16 14.82
CA GLU A 276 -3.58 -0.93 15.42
C GLU A 276 -4.89 -0.15 15.61
N ASP A 277 -4.90 1.18 15.41
CA ASP A 277 -6.06 2.02 15.70
C ASP A 277 -6.91 2.35 14.46
N SER A 278 -8.19 1.96 14.51
CA SER A 278 -9.15 2.20 13.42
C SER A 278 -9.36 3.69 13.07
N TYR A 279 -9.29 4.63 14.02
CA TYR A 279 -9.43 6.06 13.72
C TYR A 279 -8.18 6.61 13.02
N HIS A 280 -7.01 6.25 13.51
CA HIS A 280 -5.73 6.58 12.87
C HIS A 280 -5.67 6.03 11.44
N ILE A 281 -6.04 4.77 11.24
CA ILE A 281 -6.09 4.16 9.90
C ILE A 281 -7.08 4.91 9.00
N GLN A 282 -8.29 5.26 9.46
CA GLN A 282 -9.25 6.04 8.64
C GLN A 282 -8.63 7.36 8.13
N LYS A 283 -7.87 8.05 8.98
CA LYS A 283 -7.16 9.28 8.59
C LYS A 283 -6.04 9.01 7.60
N TYR A 284 -5.23 7.97 7.82
CA TYR A 284 -4.23 7.54 6.86
C TYR A 284 -4.87 7.22 5.49
N VAL A 285 -5.93 6.42 5.46
CA VAL A 285 -6.66 6.03 4.24
C VAL A 285 -7.12 7.26 3.47
N TYR A 286 -7.78 8.21 4.14
CA TYR A 286 -8.31 9.40 3.50
C TYR A 286 -7.20 10.20 2.81
N ASN A 287 -6.08 10.43 3.51
CA ASN A 287 -4.98 11.22 2.99
C ASN A 287 -4.17 10.48 1.91
N TYR A 288 -3.96 9.17 2.06
CA TYR A 288 -3.22 8.36 1.10
C TYR A 288 -4.00 8.21 -0.21
N VAL A 289 -5.25 7.77 -0.14
CA VAL A 289 -6.10 7.59 -1.33
C VAL A 289 -6.29 8.90 -2.07
N SER A 290 -6.61 9.99 -1.37
CA SER A 290 -6.81 11.29 -2.03
C SER A 290 -5.52 11.82 -2.66
N GLY A 291 -4.36 11.70 -2.01
CA GLY A 291 -3.07 12.11 -2.57
C GLY A 291 -2.71 11.30 -3.81
N LEU A 292 -2.85 9.98 -3.73
CA LEU A 292 -2.54 9.06 -4.82
C LEU A 292 -3.42 9.33 -6.05
N GLN A 293 -4.72 9.48 -5.85
CA GLN A 293 -5.70 9.68 -6.92
C GLN A 293 -5.73 11.11 -7.49
N GLY A 294 -5.05 12.08 -6.86
CA GLY A 294 -5.08 13.48 -7.27
C GLY A 294 -6.31 14.26 -6.78
N GLY A 295 -6.91 13.82 -5.68
CA GLY A 295 -8.05 14.44 -5.02
C GLY A 295 -9.14 13.44 -4.64
N VAL A 296 -10.22 13.93 -4.02
CA VAL A 296 -11.43 13.15 -3.72
C VAL A 296 -12.39 13.27 -4.90
N ASN A 297 -12.57 12.17 -5.65
CA ASN A 297 -13.39 12.12 -6.87
C ASN A 297 -13.15 13.29 -7.87
N PRO A 298 -11.90 13.57 -8.28
CA PRO A 298 -11.62 14.53 -9.34
C PRO A 298 -12.30 14.13 -10.65
N GLU A 299 -12.40 15.08 -11.59
CA GLU A 299 -12.94 14.81 -12.93
C GLU A 299 -12.17 13.68 -13.63
N VAL A 300 -10.83 13.72 -13.55
CA VAL A 300 -9.93 12.68 -14.05
C VAL A 300 -8.98 12.26 -12.94
N TYR A 301 -8.87 10.96 -12.69
CA TYR A 301 -7.94 10.44 -11.70
C TYR A 301 -6.49 10.52 -12.17
N LYS A 302 -5.56 10.79 -11.23
CA LYS A 302 -4.12 10.69 -11.48
C LYS A 302 -3.71 9.23 -11.68
N VAL A 303 -4.07 8.38 -10.74
CA VAL A 303 -4.03 6.91 -10.81
C VAL A 303 -5.21 6.36 -10.01
N LEU A 304 -5.52 5.07 -10.13
CA LEU A 304 -6.64 4.43 -9.44
C LEU A 304 -6.13 3.74 -8.17
N ALA A 305 -6.66 4.11 -7.00
CA ALA A 305 -6.33 3.46 -5.73
C ALA A 305 -7.23 2.24 -5.48
N THR A 306 -6.69 1.25 -4.78
CA THR A 306 -7.40 0.03 -4.38
C THR A 306 -7.11 -0.29 -2.93
N CYS A 307 -8.06 -0.01 -2.03
CA CYS A 307 -7.87 -0.36 -0.62
C CYS A 307 -7.95 -1.87 -0.42
N LYS A 308 -7.03 -2.41 0.39
CA LYS A 308 -6.96 -3.85 0.66
C LYS A 308 -6.71 -4.15 2.13
N HIS A 309 -7.14 -5.31 2.64
CA HIS A 309 -7.84 -6.43 2.01
C HIS A 309 -9.20 -6.62 2.68
N TYR A 310 -10.26 -6.50 1.90
CA TYR A 310 -11.65 -6.43 2.35
C TYR A 310 -12.24 -7.84 2.52
N ALA A 311 -12.51 -8.33 3.74
CA ALA A 311 -12.33 -7.69 5.04
C ALA A 311 -11.84 -8.68 6.10
N ALA A 312 -11.49 -8.14 7.27
CA ALA A 312 -11.05 -8.88 8.45
C ALA A 312 -9.81 -9.78 8.22
N TYR A 313 -8.97 -9.38 7.26
CA TYR A 313 -7.67 -10.00 7.01
C TYR A 313 -6.59 -9.39 7.89
N ASP A 314 -6.01 -10.18 8.79
CA ASP A 314 -4.90 -9.76 9.66
C ASP A 314 -4.04 -10.96 10.14
N ILE A 315 -3.96 -12.03 9.32
CA ILE A 315 -3.26 -13.29 9.61
C ILE A 315 -2.73 -13.90 8.30
N GLU A 316 -1.45 -14.25 8.23
CA GLU A 316 -0.88 -14.94 7.06
C GLU A 316 -1.05 -16.46 7.13
N THR A 317 -0.91 -17.04 8.32
CA THR A 317 -0.89 -18.49 8.53
C THR A 317 -2.25 -19.11 8.25
N GLY A 318 -2.35 -19.79 7.11
CA GLY A 318 -3.59 -20.38 6.63
C GLY A 318 -4.54 -19.39 5.95
N ARG A 319 -4.04 -18.21 5.56
CA ARG A 319 -4.80 -17.11 4.91
C ARG A 319 -5.78 -17.54 3.83
N PHE A 320 -5.41 -18.53 3.02
CA PHE A 320 -6.20 -19.04 1.91
C PHE A 320 -7.47 -19.82 2.31
N THR A 321 -7.52 -20.31 3.55
CA THR A 321 -8.53 -21.32 3.94
C THR A 321 -9.22 -21.01 5.27
N ILE A 322 -8.79 -19.95 5.95
CA ILE A 322 -9.32 -19.61 7.26
C ILE A 322 -10.71 -18.96 7.14
N ASP A 323 -11.64 -19.42 7.98
CA ASP A 323 -12.92 -18.75 8.26
C ASP A 323 -12.77 -17.94 9.55
N VAL A 324 -12.66 -16.63 9.43
CA VAL A 324 -12.61 -15.73 10.59
C VAL A 324 -14.03 -15.34 11.00
N ARG A 325 -14.27 -15.26 12.32
CA ARG A 325 -15.62 -15.05 12.88
C ARG A 325 -15.69 -13.85 13.83
N PRO A 326 -15.43 -12.62 13.34
CA PRO A 326 -15.66 -11.42 14.14
C PRO A 326 -17.15 -11.24 14.42
N THR A 327 -17.47 -10.71 15.60
CA THR A 327 -18.85 -10.33 15.94
C THR A 327 -19.30 -9.15 15.05
N LEU A 328 -20.61 -8.97 14.85
CA LEU A 328 -21.12 -7.79 14.13
C LEU A 328 -20.72 -6.48 14.82
N GLN A 329 -20.58 -6.50 16.15
CA GLN A 329 -20.09 -5.38 16.93
C GLN A 329 -18.63 -5.04 16.56
N ASP A 330 -17.74 -6.03 16.51
CA ASP A 330 -16.34 -5.83 16.11
C ASP A 330 -16.19 -5.46 14.63
N MET A 331 -17.05 -6.02 13.77
CA MET A 331 -17.12 -5.61 12.37
C MET A 331 -17.44 -4.11 12.26
N ALA A 332 -18.44 -3.62 13.00
CA ALA A 332 -18.85 -2.22 12.97
C ALA A 332 -17.85 -1.26 13.64
N GLU A 333 -17.16 -1.68 14.70
CA GLU A 333 -16.28 -0.80 15.48
C GLU A 333 -14.81 -0.81 15.02
N TYR A 334 -14.36 -1.88 14.37
CA TYR A 334 -12.93 -2.11 14.14
C TYR A 334 -12.60 -2.43 12.68
N TYR A 335 -13.22 -3.47 12.11
CA TYR A 335 -12.81 -4.02 10.81
C TYR A 335 -13.36 -3.27 9.60
N LEU A 336 -14.61 -2.79 9.65
CA LEU A 336 -15.27 -2.14 8.51
C LEU A 336 -15.10 -0.61 8.41
N PRO A 337 -14.95 0.17 9.51
CA PRO A 337 -14.88 1.63 9.41
C PRO A 337 -13.80 2.15 8.44
N ILE A 338 -12.65 1.48 8.41
CA ILE A 338 -11.51 1.80 7.53
C ILE A 338 -11.87 1.68 6.04
N PHE A 339 -12.63 0.64 5.66
CA PHE A 339 -13.10 0.44 4.29
C PHE A 339 -14.25 1.39 3.95
N ARG A 340 -15.13 1.69 4.91
CA ARG A 340 -16.14 2.73 4.77
C ARG A 340 -15.47 4.06 4.41
N THR A 341 -14.44 4.48 5.15
CA THR A 341 -13.72 5.71 4.83
C THR A 341 -13.04 5.65 3.47
N CYS A 342 -12.43 4.53 3.09
CA CYS A 342 -11.85 4.35 1.76
C CYS A 342 -12.84 4.66 0.62
N VAL A 343 -14.02 4.03 0.63
CA VAL A 343 -14.94 4.09 -0.50
C VAL A 343 -15.93 5.26 -0.40
N ARG A 344 -16.41 5.57 0.79
CA ARG A 344 -17.43 6.61 1.02
C ARG A 344 -16.81 8.00 1.06
N ASP A 345 -15.67 8.15 1.74
CA ASP A 345 -15.11 9.46 2.09
C ASP A 345 -13.93 9.83 1.19
N ALA A 346 -12.99 8.90 1.00
CA ALA A 346 -11.82 9.11 0.15
C ALA A 346 -12.08 8.85 -1.34
N LYS A 347 -13.23 8.20 -1.65
CA LYS A 347 -13.67 7.87 -3.01
C LYS A 347 -12.62 7.09 -3.79
N ALA A 348 -12.05 6.04 -3.19
CA ALA A 348 -11.20 5.12 -3.92
C ALA A 348 -11.91 4.58 -5.16
N ALA A 349 -11.17 4.35 -6.23
CA ALA A 349 -11.71 3.75 -7.44
C ALA A 349 -12.04 2.26 -7.26
N SER A 350 -11.25 1.55 -6.43
CA SER A 350 -11.31 0.10 -6.30
C SER A 350 -11.18 -0.37 -4.84
N ILE A 351 -11.55 -1.62 -4.60
CA ILE A 351 -11.30 -2.36 -3.37
C ILE A 351 -10.84 -3.78 -3.71
N MET A 352 -9.92 -4.34 -2.93
CA MET A 352 -9.48 -5.72 -3.09
C MET A 352 -10.16 -6.62 -2.06
N CYS A 353 -10.83 -7.67 -2.48
CA CYS A 353 -11.39 -8.67 -1.58
C CYS A 353 -10.32 -9.66 -1.10
N ALA A 354 -10.37 -10.03 0.19
CA ALA A 354 -9.34 -10.83 0.84
C ALA A 354 -9.42 -12.33 0.53
N TYR A 355 -8.35 -13.07 0.87
CA TYR A 355 -8.31 -14.54 0.78
C TYR A 355 -9.28 -15.26 1.71
N ASN A 356 -9.43 -14.78 2.95
CA ASN A 356 -10.15 -15.50 3.99
C ASN A 356 -11.67 -15.48 3.77
N ALA A 357 -12.35 -16.45 4.39
CA ALA A 357 -13.78 -16.34 4.61
C ALA A 357 -14.08 -15.51 5.86
N VAL A 358 -15.24 -14.86 5.86
CA VAL A 358 -15.80 -14.16 7.02
C VAL A 358 -17.18 -14.75 7.31
N ASN A 359 -17.36 -15.32 8.49
CA ASN A 359 -18.61 -15.97 8.89
C ASN A 359 -19.13 -17.00 7.87
N GLY A 360 -18.21 -17.82 7.34
CA GLY A 360 -18.51 -18.93 6.43
C GLY A 360 -18.60 -18.58 4.94
N SER A 361 -18.39 -17.32 4.55
CA SER A 361 -18.39 -16.91 3.13
C SER A 361 -17.03 -16.33 2.72
N PRO A 362 -16.38 -16.84 1.65
CA PRO A 362 -15.17 -16.22 1.07
C PRO A 362 -15.39 -14.75 0.78
N ALA A 363 -14.43 -13.89 1.10
CA ALA A 363 -14.63 -12.45 0.94
C ALA A 363 -14.93 -12.06 -0.52
N CYS A 364 -14.26 -12.69 -1.49
CA CYS A 364 -14.51 -12.48 -2.92
C CYS A 364 -15.82 -13.09 -3.46
N GLY A 365 -16.43 -14.02 -2.72
CA GLY A 365 -17.72 -14.63 -3.04
C GLY A 365 -18.88 -14.11 -2.17
N SER A 366 -18.63 -13.12 -1.31
CA SER A 366 -19.59 -12.70 -0.28
C SER A 366 -20.52 -11.59 -0.77
N LYS A 367 -21.78 -11.92 -1.07
CA LYS A 367 -22.83 -10.92 -1.35
C LYS A 367 -23.01 -9.95 -0.18
N TYR A 368 -22.89 -10.43 1.05
CA TYR A 368 -22.97 -9.58 2.24
C TYR A 368 -21.92 -8.46 2.23
N LEU A 369 -20.66 -8.82 1.99
CA LEU A 369 -19.58 -7.84 1.98
C LEU A 369 -19.61 -6.97 0.72
N LEU A 370 -19.67 -7.58 -0.46
CA LEU A 370 -19.45 -6.89 -1.75
C LEU A 370 -20.70 -6.19 -2.29
N LYS A 371 -21.89 -6.62 -1.89
CA LYS A 371 -23.16 -6.02 -2.31
C LYS A 371 -23.81 -5.26 -1.17
N ASP A 372 -24.24 -5.95 -0.12
CA ASP A 372 -25.11 -5.36 0.91
C ASP A 372 -24.39 -4.25 1.68
N ILE A 373 -23.12 -4.45 2.04
CA ILE A 373 -22.31 -3.42 2.70
C ILE A 373 -21.68 -2.47 1.67
N LEU A 374 -20.81 -2.98 0.81
CA LEU A 374 -19.96 -2.13 -0.03
C LEU A 374 -20.78 -1.27 -1.01
N ARG A 375 -21.67 -1.90 -1.78
CA ARG A 375 -22.41 -1.23 -2.85
C ARG A 375 -23.69 -0.58 -2.33
N ASP A 376 -24.52 -1.30 -1.59
CA ASP A 376 -25.83 -0.79 -1.17
C ASP A 376 -25.70 0.20 0.01
N HIS A 377 -24.97 -0.17 1.07
CA HIS A 377 -24.85 0.67 2.28
C HIS A 377 -23.87 1.84 2.11
N TRP A 378 -22.69 1.60 1.55
CA TRP A 378 -21.67 2.65 1.36
C TRP A 378 -21.71 3.35 0.00
N SER A 379 -22.62 2.95 -0.88
CA SER A 379 -22.83 3.57 -2.20
C SER A 379 -21.61 3.51 -3.12
N PHE A 380 -20.85 2.40 -3.12
CA PHE A 380 -19.75 2.14 -4.05
C PHE A 380 -20.27 1.73 -5.45
N ASN A 381 -20.99 2.64 -6.09
CA ASN A 381 -21.78 2.42 -7.30
C ASN A 381 -21.43 3.38 -8.45
N GLU A 382 -20.37 4.17 -8.33
CA GLU A 382 -19.91 4.93 -9.49
C GLU A 382 -19.57 3.94 -10.61
N PRO A 383 -19.71 4.34 -11.88
CA PRO A 383 -19.62 3.38 -12.96
C PRO A 383 -18.22 2.79 -13.15
N PHE A 384 -17.21 3.48 -12.63
CA PHE A 384 -15.82 3.04 -12.58
C PHE A 384 -15.46 2.29 -11.30
N ASN A 385 -16.40 2.09 -10.36
CA ASN A 385 -16.12 1.38 -9.11
C ASN A 385 -16.10 -0.14 -9.32
N TYR A 386 -14.92 -0.72 -9.15
CA TYR A 386 -14.70 -2.16 -9.34
C TYR A 386 -14.10 -2.83 -8.09
N VAL A 387 -14.27 -4.14 -8.00
CA VAL A 387 -13.65 -5.01 -7.00
C VAL A 387 -12.66 -5.94 -7.70
N VAL A 388 -11.47 -6.07 -7.14
CA VAL A 388 -10.46 -7.05 -7.59
C VAL A 388 -10.24 -8.12 -6.53
N SER A 389 -9.96 -9.36 -6.90
CA SER A 389 -9.50 -10.38 -5.95
C SER A 389 -8.04 -10.18 -5.55
N ASP A 390 -7.68 -10.65 -4.35
CA ASP A 390 -6.28 -10.92 -4.02
C ASP A 390 -5.75 -12.10 -4.87
N CYS A 391 -4.43 -12.34 -4.89
CA CYS A 391 -3.75 -13.15 -5.91
C CYS A 391 -3.35 -14.58 -5.46
N ASP A 392 -4.11 -15.65 -5.71
CA ASP A 392 -5.38 -15.81 -6.43
C ASP A 392 -6.46 -16.27 -5.43
N ALA A 393 -7.25 -15.34 -4.90
CA ALA A 393 -8.24 -15.63 -3.85
C ALA A 393 -9.46 -16.38 -4.36
N VAL A 394 -9.74 -16.33 -5.67
CA VAL A 394 -10.83 -17.10 -6.29
C VAL A 394 -10.44 -18.56 -6.39
N HIS A 395 -9.17 -18.86 -6.70
CA HIS A 395 -8.62 -20.21 -6.77
C HIS A 395 -8.34 -20.83 -5.39
N ASN A 396 -7.66 -20.08 -4.51
CA ASN A 396 -7.03 -20.66 -3.32
C ASN A 396 -8.01 -21.05 -2.20
N THR A 397 -9.24 -20.54 -2.28
CA THR A 397 -10.30 -20.79 -1.30
C THR A 397 -10.81 -22.23 -1.37
N LYS A 398 -10.97 -22.86 -0.20
CA LYS A 398 -11.54 -24.22 -0.08
C LYS A 398 -13.05 -24.26 0.14
N PHE A 399 -13.72 -23.13 -0.08
CA PHE A 399 -15.16 -22.97 0.15
C PHE A 399 -15.98 -23.18 -1.13
N TYR A 400 -15.33 -23.36 -2.28
CA TYR A 400 -15.96 -23.75 -3.53
C TYR A 400 -15.69 -25.24 -3.82
N ALA A 401 -16.58 -25.89 -4.56
CA ALA A 401 -16.39 -27.27 -5.01
C ALA A 401 -15.25 -27.37 -6.04
N ASP A 402 -15.16 -26.39 -6.94
CA ASP A 402 -14.11 -26.27 -7.96
C ASP A 402 -13.98 -24.80 -8.45
N ASP A 403 -13.03 -24.58 -9.35
CA ASP A 403 -12.75 -23.26 -9.94
C ASP A 403 -13.89 -22.75 -10.85
N VAL A 404 -14.74 -23.64 -11.39
CA VAL A 404 -15.90 -23.26 -12.20
C VAL A 404 -16.96 -22.63 -11.31
N GLU A 405 -17.27 -23.27 -10.17
CA GLU A 405 -18.13 -22.67 -9.16
C GLU A 405 -17.51 -21.38 -8.61
N GLY A 406 -16.21 -21.39 -8.31
CA GLY A 406 -15.51 -20.22 -7.75
C GLY A 406 -15.57 -18.98 -8.63
N ALA A 407 -15.35 -19.15 -9.94
CA ALA A 407 -15.48 -18.07 -10.93
C ALA A 407 -16.91 -17.53 -10.98
N ALA A 408 -17.91 -18.42 -11.05
CA ALA A 408 -19.31 -18.03 -11.09
C ALA A 408 -19.77 -17.28 -9.82
N VAL A 409 -19.48 -17.83 -8.63
CA VAL A 409 -19.89 -17.27 -7.34
C VAL A 409 -19.24 -15.90 -7.12
N SER A 410 -17.94 -15.77 -7.37
CA SER A 410 -17.21 -14.52 -7.16
C SER A 410 -17.68 -13.42 -8.11
N LEU A 411 -17.88 -13.73 -9.40
CA LEU A 411 -18.38 -12.78 -10.39
C LEU A 411 -19.80 -12.31 -10.05
N ASN A 412 -20.68 -13.24 -9.65
CA ASN A 412 -22.05 -12.93 -9.25
C ASN A 412 -22.14 -12.13 -7.95
N ALA A 413 -21.21 -12.33 -7.02
CA ALA A 413 -21.14 -11.56 -5.77
C ALA A 413 -20.66 -10.11 -6.01
N GLY A 414 -19.89 -9.90 -7.09
CA GLY A 414 -19.44 -8.59 -7.54
C GLY A 414 -17.93 -8.37 -7.52
N THR A 415 -17.14 -9.44 -7.52
CA THR A 415 -15.69 -9.42 -7.82
C THR A 415 -15.54 -9.28 -9.33
N ASP A 416 -15.12 -8.09 -9.77
CA ASP A 416 -15.15 -7.69 -11.18
C ASP A 416 -13.89 -8.14 -11.95
N LEU A 417 -12.75 -8.20 -11.27
CA LEU A 417 -11.45 -8.58 -11.82
C LEU A 417 -10.82 -9.69 -10.96
N ASP A 418 -10.37 -10.76 -11.60
CA ASP A 418 -9.62 -11.82 -10.95
C ASP A 418 -8.11 -11.55 -10.96
N CYS A 419 -7.47 -11.36 -9.81
CA CYS A 419 -6.02 -11.45 -9.73
C CYS A 419 -5.56 -12.91 -9.88
N GLY A 420 -5.46 -13.35 -11.12
CA GLY A 420 -5.14 -14.74 -11.41
C GLY A 420 -5.59 -15.16 -12.79
N THR A 421 -5.86 -16.45 -12.91
CA THR A 421 -6.32 -17.05 -14.17
C THR A 421 -7.60 -17.84 -14.02
N THR A 422 -8.23 -17.80 -12.85
CA THR A 422 -9.46 -18.54 -12.55
C THR A 422 -10.60 -18.08 -13.45
N TYR A 423 -10.80 -16.77 -13.60
CA TYR A 423 -11.82 -16.25 -14.52
C TYR A 423 -11.50 -16.58 -15.99
N PRO A 424 -10.30 -16.24 -16.55
CA PRO A 424 -9.94 -16.58 -17.92
C PRO A 424 -10.05 -18.07 -18.29
N ARG A 425 -9.81 -18.97 -17.33
CA ARG A 425 -9.83 -20.43 -17.58
C ARG A 425 -11.21 -21.07 -17.44
N ASN A 426 -12.08 -20.53 -16.57
CA ASN A 426 -13.27 -21.26 -16.12
C ASN A 426 -14.60 -20.55 -16.42
N LEU A 427 -14.60 -19.28 -16.86
CA LEU A 427 -15.85 -18.57 -17.15
C LEU A 427 -16.63 -19.16 -18.34
N HIS A 428 -15.96 -19.81 -19.29
CA HIS A 428 -16.64 -20.54 -20.37
C HIS A 428 -17.56 -21.62 -19.82
N ASP A 429 -17.01 -22.51 -18.98
CA ASP A 429 -17.76 -23.60 -18.35
C ASP A 429 -18.80 -23.06 -17.35
N SER A 430 -18.49 -21.97 -16.66
CA SER A 430 -19.41 -21.29 -15.74
C SER A 430 -20.66 -20.75 -16.46
N ILE A 431 -20.49 -20.20 -17.66
CA ILE A 431 -21.61 -19.71 -18.48
C ILE A 431 -22.35 -20.89 -19.12
N ALA A 432 -21.62 -21.88 -19.65
CA ALA A 432 -22.22 -23.06 -20.27
C ALA A 432 -23.07 -23.90 -19.28
N SER A 433 -22.69 -23.90 -18.01
CA SER A 433 -23.42 -24.57 -16.91
C SER A 433 -24.52 -23.72 -16.26
N ASN A 434 -24.77 -22.49 -16.74
CA ASN A 434 -25.66 -21.50 -16.13
C ASN A 434 -25.29 -21.07 -14.69
N GLY A 435 -24.03 -21.25 -14.27
CA GLY A 435 -23.52 -20.71 -13.01
C GLY A 435 -23.40 -19.18 -13.02
N THR A 436 -23.14 -18.59 -14.18
CA THR A 436 -23.16 -17.14 -14.41
C THR A 436 -23.65 -16.82 -15.83
N THR A 437 -23.63 -15.54 -16.22
CA THR A 437 -24.08 -15.08 -17.55
C THR A 437 -23.07 -14.15 -18.18
N GLU A 438 -23.04 -14.10 -19.52
CA GLU A 438 -22.27 -13.09 -20.25
C GLU A 438 -22.66 -11.66 -19.85
N ALA A 439 -23.93 -11.40 -19.52
CA ALA A 439 -24.38 -10.10 -19.02
C ALA A 439 -23.76 -9.72 -17.66
N THR A 440 -23.49 -10.70 -16.79
CA THR A 440 -22.76 -10.48 -15.54
C THR A 440 -21.30 -10.11 -15.82
N LEU A 441 -20.67 -10.78 -16.78
CA LEU A 441 -19.31 -10.48 -17.23
C LEU A 441 -19.24 -9.07 -17.87
N ASP A 442 -20.19 -8.72 -18.74
CA ASP A 442 -20.27 -7.40 -19.37
C ASP A 442 -20.36 -6.26 -18.34
N LYS A 443 -21.10 -6.49 -17.25
CA LYS A 443 -21.20 -5.52 -16.16
C LYS A 443 -19.85 -5.30 -15.47
N SER A 444 -19.09 -6.37 -15.25
CA SER A 444 -17.76 -6.31 -14.62
C SER A 444 -16.77 -5.61 -15.54
N LEU A 445 -16.71 -5.98 -16.82
CA LEU A 445 -15.88 -5.31 -17.82
C LEU A 445 -16.25 -3.84 -17.99
N ASN A 446 -17.55 -3.49 -17.91
CA ASN A 446 -17.97 -2.09 -17.99
C ASN A 446 -17.38 -1.26 -16.85
N ARG A 447 -17.29 -1.80 -15.64
CA ARG A 447 -16.64 -1.14 -14.50
C ARG A 447 -15.15 -0.95 -14.72
N LEU A 448 -14.46 -2.00 -15.18
CA LEU A 448 -13.02 -1.96 -15.44
C LEU A 448 -12.67 -0.93 -16.52
N TYR A 449 -13.32 -0.98 -17.69
CA TYR A 449 -13.06 -0.02 -18.76
C TYR A 449 -13.56 1.39 -18.43
N SER A 450 -14.63 1.54 -17.65
CA SER A 450 -15.03 2.86 -17.11
C SER A 450 -13.95 3.44 -16.20
N ALA A 451 -13.26 2.61 -15.40
CA ALA A 451 -12.12 3.05 -14.59
C ALA A 451 -10.93 3.49 -15.44
N LEU A 452 -10.60 2.75 -16.50
CA LEU A 452 -9.58 3.15 -17.46
C LEU A 452 -9.93 4.45 -18.20
N ILE A 453 -11.21 4.66 -18.53
CA ILE A 453 -11.67 5.95 -19.07
C ILE A 453 -11.49 7.07 -18.02
N LYS A 454 -11.88 6.83 -16.77
CA LYS A 454 -11.83 7.80 -15.67
C LYS A 454 -10.41 8.25 -15.32
N VAL A 455 -9.41 7.40 -15.51
CA VAL A 455 -7.98 7.76 -15.32
C VAL A 455 -7.33 8.36 -16.58
N GLY A 456 -8.08 8.43 -17.68
CA GLY A 456 -7.64 9.02 -18.95
C GLY A 456 -6.76 8.09 -19.79
N TYR A 457 -6.95 6.77 -19.70
CA TYR A 457 -6.22 5.79 -20.53
C TYR A 457 -6.48 5.99 -22.03
N PHE A 458 -7.75 6.22 -22.40
CA PHE A 458 -8.17 6.45 -23.78
C PHE A 458 -7.97 7.91 -24.23
N ASN A 459 -8.00 8.85 -23.30
CA ASN A 459 -7.81 10.28 -23.56
C ASN A 459 -6.90 10.86 -22.46
N PRO A 460 -5.56 10.87 -22.69
CA PRO A 460 -4.62 11.38 -21.70
C PRO A 460 -4.91 12.86 -21.37
N PRO A 461 -5.13 13.20 -20.08
CA PRO A 461 -5.47 14.55 -19.67
C PRO A 461 -4.22 15.44 -19.70
N GLU A 462 -4.38 16.70 -20.07
CA GLU A 462 -3.28 17.67 -20.17
C GLU A 462 -2.48 17.78 -18.86
N GLN A 463 -3.15 17.76 -17.72
CA GLN A 463 -2.52 17.88 -16.41
C GLN A 463 -1.56 16.74 -16.04
N TYR A 464 -1.70 15.56 -16.66
CA TYR A 464 -0.89 14.38 -16.32
C TYR A 464 -0.12 13.79 -17.50
N ASN A 465 -0.46 14.10 -18.75
CA ASN A 465 0.13 13.47 -19.94
C ASN A 465 1.62 13.79 -20.13
N SER A 466 2.13 14.85 -19.51
CA SER A 466 3.52 15.31 -19.61
C SER A 466 4.42 14.76 -18.51
N LEU A 467 3.86 14.07 -17.52
CA LEU A 467 4.62 13.43 -16.46
C LEU A 467 5.49 12.31 -17.03
N GLY A 468 6.78 12.33 -16.71
CA GLY A 468 7.77 11.38 -17.21
C GLY A 468 8.96 11.23 -16.25
N TRP A 469 10.09 10.72 -16.73
CA TRP A 469 11.23 10.38 -15.88
C TRP A 469 11.77 11.54 -15.04
N LYS A 470 11.72 12.77 -15.55
CA LYS A 470 12.14 13.98 -14.83
C LYS A 470 11.35 14.23 -13.53
N ASP A 471 10.18 13.61 -13.41
CA ASP A 471 9.26 13.77 -12.28
C ASP A 471 9.40 12.60 -11.27
N VAL A 472 10.28 11.64 -11.54
CA VAL A 472 10.56 10.47 -10.68
C VAL A 472 11.82 10.70 -9.85
N ASN A 473 11.76 10.41 -8.55
CA ASN A 473 12.88 10.54 -7.62
C ASN A 473 13.56 11.93 -7.65
N THR A 474 12.74 12.97 -7.71
CA THR A 474 13.20 14.36 -7.62
C THR A 474 13.88 14.64 -6.29
N THR A 475 14.70 15.69 -6.21
CA THR A 475 15.32 16.12 -4.95
C THR A 475 14.27 16.34 -3.85
N GLN A 476 13.09 16.86 -4.20
CA GLN A 476 11.98 17.05 -3.28
C GLN A 476 11.42 15.71 -2.78
N ALA A 477 11.28 14.71 -3.66
CA ALA A 477 10.86 13.37 -3.26
C ALA A 477 11.87 12.71 -2.31
N GLN A 478 13.17 12.88 -2.56
CA GLN A 478 14.24 12.37 -1.68
C GLN A 478 14.21 13.04 -0.30
N GLN A 479 14.03 14.37 -0.26
CA GLN A 479 13.88 15.12 0.99
C GLN A 479 12.61 14.72 1.76
N LEU A 480 11.53 14.44 1.04
CA LEU A 480 10.28 13.95 1.63
C LEU A 480 10.46 12.55 2.23
N ALA A 481 11.18 11.64 1.56
CA ALA A 481 11.49 10.32 2.11
C ALA A 481 12.35 10.41 3.39
N HIS A 482 13.34 11.29 3.40
CA HIS A 482 14.13 11.60 4.60
C HIS A 482 13.27 12.15 5.74
N ARG A 483 12.41 13.14 5.45
CA ARG A 483 11.51 13.74 6.43
C ARG A 483 10.55 12.69 7.01
N ALA A 484 9.95 11.87 6.16
CA ALA A 484 9.06 10.79 6.59
C ALA A 484 9.76 9.81 7.54
N ALA A 485 11.04 9.49 7.26
CA ALA A 485 11.83 8.64 8.13
C ALA A 485 12.11 9.31 9.49
N THR A 486 12.60 10.55 9.51
CA THR A 486 12.90 11.24 10.78
C THR A 486 11.67 11.50 11.63
N GLU A 487 10.53 11.84 11.01
CA GLU A 487 9.31 12.17 11.73
C GLU A 487 8.60 10.95 12.32
N GLY A 488 8.86 9.76 11.75
CA GLY A 488 8.32 8.47 12.18
C GLY A 488 9.15 7.72 13.22
N MET A 489 10.41 8.11 13.48
CA MET A 489 11.23 7.47 14.51
C MET A 489 10.73 7.83 15.92
N VAL A 490 10.73 6.84 16.82
CA VAL A 490 10.13 6.95 18.15
C VAL A 490 11.18 6.73 19.23
N LEU A 491 11.41 7.73 20.08
CA LEU A 491 12.28 7.60 21.23
C LEU A 491 11.53 6.93 22.39
N LEU A 492 11.96 5.73 22.78
CA LEU A 492 11.29 4.89 23.77
C LEU A 492 11.90 5.03 25.17
N LYS A 493 13.21 5.21 25.23
CA LYS A 493 13.96 5.41 26.48
C LYS A 493 15.10 6.38 26.23
N ASN A 494 15.35 7.29 27.15
CA ASN A 494 16.52 8.16 27.15
C ASN A 494 16.81 8.65 28.58
N ASP A 495 18.03 8.49 29.05
CA ASP A 495 18.51 9.03 30.33
C ASP A 495 19.19 10.41 30.19
N GLY A 496 19.17 10.98 28.98
CA GLY A 496 19.83 12.23 28.63
C GLY A 496 21.09 12.03 27.78
N ILE A 497 21.49 10.80 27.47
CA ILE A 497 22.61 10.52 26.56
C ILE A 497 22.35 11.01 25.13
N LEU A 498 21.08 10.95 24.67
CA LEU A 498 20.69 11.47 23.37
C LEU A 498 20.17 12.92 23.50
N PRO A 499 20.50 13.81 22.55
CA PRO A 499 21.26 13.56 21.31
C PRO A 499 22.77 13.46 21.51
N LEU A 500 23.40 12.64 20.67
CA LEU A 500 24.85 12.50 20.56
C LEU A 500 25.50 13.73 19.92
N SER A 501 26.78 13.93 20.21
CA SER A 501 27.60 14.88 19.47
C SER A 501 27.68 14.51 17.99
N LYS A 502 27.65 15.52 17.10
CA LYS A 502 27.87 15.33 15.67
C LYS A 502 29.28 14.85 15.33
N ASN A 503 30.24 15.02 16.25
CA ASN A 503 31.66 14.75 16.04
C ASN A 503 32.19 13.73 17.05
N LEU A 504 31.56 12.56 17.16
CA LEU A 504 32.07 11.49 18.00
C LEU A 504 33.37 10.91 17.41
N SER A 505 34.32 10.62 18.30
CA SER A 505 35.67 10.22 17.91
C SER A 505 35.92 8.72 17.94
N LYS A 506 35.14 7.91 18.69
CA LYS A 506 35.24 6.44 18.71
C LYS A 506 33.89 5.81 19.03
N VAL A 507 33.20 5.29 18.01
CA VAL A 507 31.87 4.67 18.16
C VAL A 507 31.94 3.22 17.70
N ALA A 508 31.45 2.30 18.53
CA ALA A 508 31.17 0.94 18.12
C ALA A 508 29.76 0.88 17.53
N VAL A 509 29.65 0.43 16.28
CA VAL A 509 28.38 0.18 15.59
C VAL A 509 28.25 -1.32 15.45
N ILE A 510 27.29 -1.91 16.15
CA ILE A 510 27.17 -3.35 16.32
C ILE A 510 25.76 -3.80 15.96
N GLY A 511 25.62 -4.98 15.35
CA GLY A 511 24.33 -5.65 15.20
C GLY A 511 23.91 -5.88 13.76
N PRO A 512 22.91 -6.75 13.54
CA PRO A 512 22.53 -7.21 12.20
C PRO A 512 21.97 -6.12 11.30
N TRP A 513 21.49 -5.00 11.86
CA TRP A 513 20.93 -3.87 11.11
C TRP A 513 21.93 -2.75 10.81
N ALA A 514 23.18 -2.87 11.29
CA ALA A 514 24.18 -1.82 11.14
C ALA A 514 24.49 -1.47 9.68
N ASP A 515 24.63 -2.47 8.82
CA ASP A 515 24.92 -2.29 7.38
C ASP A 515 23.70 -2.63 6.51
N ALA A 516 22.49 -2.39 7.03
CA ALA A 516 21.24 -2.65 6.33
C ALA A 516 21.10 -1.76 5.08
N THR A 517 20.63 -2.35 3.97
CA THR A 517 20.34 -1.65 2.72
C THR A 517 18.89 -1.87 2.34
N THR A 518 18.59 -2.92 1.57
CA THR A 518 17.23 -3.25 1.15
C THR A 518 16.31 -3.58 2.32
N GLU A 519 16.85 -4.08 3.43
CA GLU A 519 16.12 -4.37 4.67
C GLU A 519 15.34 -3.13 5.15
N MET A 520 15.90 -1.92 5.01
CA MET A 520 15.22 -0.68 5.41
C MET A 520 13.96 -0.37 4.59
N GLN A 521 13.75 -1.03 3.46
CA GLN A 521 12.55 -0.88 2.63
C GLN A 521 11.39 -1.77 3.11
N GLY A 522 11.58 -2.68 4.08
CA GLY A 522 10.52 -3.56 4.56
C GLY A 522 10.18 -4.69 3.58
N SER A 523 8.90 -5.07 3.55
CA SER A 523 8.35 -6.23 2.83
C SER A 523 8.91 -6.40 1.42
N SER A 524 9.36 -7.62 1.14
CA SER A 524 10.01 -7.96 -0.11
C SER A 524 9.08 -7.88 -1.32
N GLY A 525 7.78 -8.12 -1.13
CA GLY A 525 6.76 -8.11 -2.18
C GLY A 525 6.24 -6.72 -2.57
N TYR A 526 6.38 -5.72 -1.69
CA TYR A 526 5.78 -4.39 -1.89
C TYR A 526 6.79 -3.25 -1.99
N ARG A 527 8.06 -3.57 -2.26
CA ARG A 527 9.14 -2.60 -2.50
C ARG A 527 9.61 -2.57 -3.95
N GLY A 528 9.94 -1.37 -4.43
CA GLY A 528 10.53 -1.13 -5.75
C GLY A 528 12.05 -1.24 -5.75
N ILE A 529 12.67 -0.92 -6.89
CA ILE A 529 14.11 -0.59 -6.92
C ILE A 529 14.28 0.83 -6.41
N ALA A 530 14.94 1.00 -5.26
CA ALA A 530 15.28 2.33 -4.77
C ALA A 530 16.45 2.93 -5.57
N PRO A 531 16.55 4.25 -5.67
CA PRO A 531 17.72 4.93 -6.20
C PRO A 531 18.91 4.65 -5.29
N VAL A 532 20.00 4.12 -5.87
CA VAL A 532 21.25 3.88 -5.13
C VAL A 532 22.17 5.11 -5.12
N PRO A 533 23.03 5.24 -4.09
CA PRO A 533 23.14 4.35 -2.93
C PRO A 533 21.97 4.50 -1.94
N ILE A 534 21.38 3.37 -1.51
CA ILE A 534 20.65 3.33 -0.24
C ILE A 534 21.72 3.45 0.85
N ILE A 535 21.62 4.48 1.69
CA ILE A 535 22.66 4.79 2.67
C ILE A 535 22.37 4.02 3.96
N SER A 536 23.16 2.98 4.23
CA SER A 536 23.08 2.19 5.47
C SER A 536 23.41 3.05 6.69
N PRO A 537 22.93 2.68 7.90
CA PRO A 537 23.34 3.36 9.14
C PRO A 537 24.86 3.43 9.29
N LEU A 538 25.57 2.33 9.02
CA LEU A 538 27.03 2.27 9.06
C LEU A 538 27.66 3.28 8.11
N SER A 539 27.20 3.32 6.86
CA SER A 539 27.72 4.26 5.85
C SER A 539 27.46 5.72 6.24
N ALA A 540 26.26 6.03 6.75
CA ALA A 540 25.94 7.36 7.27
C ALA A 540 26.83 7.74 8.46
N PHE A 541 27.06 6.83 9.39
CA PHE A 541 27.90 7.11 10.56
C PHE A 541 29.36 7.30 10.18
N GLN A 542 29.89 6.50 9.24
CA GLN A 542 31.26 6.63 8.73
C GLN A 542 31.51 7.91 7.94
N SER A 543 30.49 8.48 7.30
CA SER A 543 30.62 9.73 6.55
C SER A 543 30.70 10.96 7.48
N HIS A 544 30.26 10.84 8.73
CA HIS A 544 30.19 11.94 9.70
C HIS A 544 31.12 11.81 10.90
N TRP A 545 31.38 10.60 11.40
CA TRP A 545 32.24 10.35 12.56
C TRP A 545 33.63 9.83 12.16
N SER A 546 34.66 10.27 12.88
CA SER A 546 36.05 10.04 12.49
C SER A 546 36.56 8.62 12.74
N VAL A 547 36.06 7.92 13.76
CA VAL A 547 36.38 6.50 14.00
C VAL A 547 35.12 5.73 14.34
N VAL A 548 34.56 5.08 13.32
CA VAL A 548 33.48 4.10 13.46
C VAL A 548 34.08 2.71 13.36
N LYS A 549 33.94 1.92 14.44
CA LYS A 549 34.33 0.52 14.46
C LYS A 549 33.08 -0.33 14.32
N TYR A 550 33.05 -1.14 13.28
CA TYR A 550 31.93 -2.00 12.96
C TYR A 550 32.22 -3.45 13.37
N SER A 551 31.23 -4.11 13.94
CA SER A 551 31.14 -5.56 13.98
C SER A 551 29.69 -5.95 13.73
N ARG A 552 29.44 -7.00 12.95
CA ARG A 552 28.08 -7.53 12.82
C ARG A 552 27.56 -8.06 14.17
N GLY A 553 28.45 -8.58 15.01
CA GLY A 553 28.09 -9.29 16.23
C GLY A 553 27.35 -10.59 15.90
N THR A 554 26.03 -10.54 15.91
CA THR A 554 25.16 -11.70 15.60
C THR A 554 24.27 -11.44 14.39
N GLY A 555 23.76 -12.51 13.77
CA GLY A 555 22.73 -12.43 12.72
C GLY A 555 21.33 -12.20 13.30
N ILE A 556 20.36 -11.84 12.44
CA ILE A 556 18.99 -11.51 12.88
C ILE A 556 18.32 -12.66 13.65
N ASN A 557 18.50 -13.92 13.22
CA ASN A 557 17.82 -15.11 13.78
C ASN A 557 18.82 -16.23 14.15
N THR A 558 19.99 -15.89 14.71
CA THR A 558 21.06 -16.88 15.01
C THR A 558 20.89 -17.48 16.41
N GLU A 559 20.83 -18.81 16.52
CA GLU A 559 20.65 -19.49 17.84
C GLU A 559 21.91 -19.50 18.70
N ASN A 560 23.07 -19.84 18.13
CA ASN A 560 24.36 -19.92 18.82
C ASN A 560 25.49 -19.46 17.87
N GLY A 561 26.43 -18.62 18.32
CA GLY A 561 27.51 -18.11 17.46
C GLY A 561 28.34 -16.98 18.08
N GLU A 562 29.56 -16.79 17.54
CA GLU A 562 30.70 -16.07 18.11
C GLU A 562 30.53 -14.54 18.28
N ASP A 563 30.42 -14.06 19.52
CA ASP A 563 30.52 -12.62 19.89
C ASP A 563 31.97 -12.08 19.84
N LEU A 564 32.90 -12.77 19.15
CA LEU A 564 34.33 -12.65 19.48
C LEU A 564 34.92 -11.27 19.17
N ASP A 565 34.46 -10.57 18.12
CA ASP A 565 34.96 -9.24 17.80
C ASP A 565 34.06 -8.10 18.32
N ALA A 566 32.75 -8.31 18.49
CA ALA A 566 31.81 -7.26 18.94
C ALA A 566 32.18 -6.71 20.31
N ILE A 567 32.55 -7.57 21.25
CA ILE A 567 32.99 -7.17 22.59
C ILE A 567 34.31 -6.39 22.54
N GLU A 568 35.25 -6.79 21.68
CA GLU A 568 36.53 -6.09 21.53
C GLU A 568 36.37 -4.74 20.82
N VAL A 569 35.53 -4.67 19.79
CA VAL A 569 35.11 -3.43 19.13
C VAL A 569 34.47 -2.48 20.14
N ALA A 570 33.55 -2.98 20.97
CA ALA A 570 32.92 -2.20 22.03
C ALA A 570 33.94 -1.72 23.07
N LYS A 571 34.82 -2.58 23.58
CA LYS A 571 35.91 -2.23 24.52
C LYS A 571 36.86 -1.18 23.95
N ALA A 572 37.03 -1.12 22.64
CA ALA A 572 37.92 -0.18 21.99
C ALA A 572 37.25 1.12 21.49
N SER A 573 35.99 1.37 21.88
CA SER A 573 35.18 2.56 21.53
C SER A 573 34.64 3.30 22.77
N ASP A 574 34.19 4.54 22.63
CA ASP A 574 33.65 5.33 23.76
C ASP A 574 32.12 5.17 23.89
N TYR A 575 31.44 4.89 22.78
CA TYR A 575 29.99 4.67 22.70
C TYR A 575 29.70 3.35 21.99
N ILE A 576 28.58 2.72 22.34
CA ILE A 576 28.06 1.53 21.67
C ILE A 576 26.68 1.85 21.10
N LEU A 577 26.53 1.69 19.79
CA LEU A 577 25.26 1.68 19.10
C LEU A 577 24.97 0.24 18.68
N TYR A 578 23.94 -0.37 19.28
CA TYR A 578 23.44 -1.66 18.85
C TYR A 578 22.21 -1.49 17.96
N LEU A 579 22.30 -1.94 16.71
CA LEU A 579 21.27 -1.86 15.69
C LEU A 579 20.74 -3.28 15.44
N GLY A 580 19.54 -3.57 15.93
CA GLY A 580 18.93 -4.90 15.87
C GLY A 580 17.41 -4.83 15.78
N GLY A 581 16.74 -5.97 15.98
CA GLY A 581 15.28 -6.08 15.96
C GLY A 581 14.83 -7.22 15.06
N ILE A 582 13.84 -6.96 14.20
CA ILE A 582 13.30 -7.91 13.23
C ILE A 582 13.38 -7.34 11.81
N ASP A 583 13.34 -8.21 10.80
CA ASP A 583 13.31 -7.86 9.37
C ASP A 583 12.34 -8.77 8.59
N GLY A 584 12.35 -8.68 7.25
CA GLY A 584 11.52 -9.51 6.36
C GLY A 584 11.76 -11.02 6.48
N SER A 585 12.84 -11.49 7.11
CA SER A 585 13.03 -12.92 7.40
C SER A 585 12.21 -13.40 8.60
N ILE A 586 11.71 -12.47 9.43
CA ILE A 586 10.94 -12.74 10.65
C ILE A 586 9.46 -12.42 10.44
N GLU A 587 9.15 -11.29 9.80
CA GLU A 587 7.79 -10.85 9.46
C GLU A 587 7.69 -10.48 7.97
N ASP A 588 6.91 -11.20 7.19
CA ASP A 588 6.61 -10.82 5.80
C ASP A 588 5.29 -11.48 5.35
N GLU A 589 4.87 -11.17 4.13
CA GLU A 589 3.78 -11.87 3.46
C GLU A 589 3.98 -13.40 3.49
N GLY A 590 2.94 -14.15 3.90
CA GLY A 590 3.00 -15.60 4.07
C GLY A 590 3.75 -16.09 5.33
N ASN A 591 4.30 -15.18 6.15
CA ASN A 591 5.13 -15.52 7.31
C ASN A 591 4.74 -14.72 8.55
N ASP A 592 3.77 -15.23 9.32
CA ASP A 592 3.52 -14.70 10.68
C ASP A 592 4.65 -15.08 11.63
N ARG A 593 4.92 -14.20 12.60
CA ARG A 593 5.85 -14.49 13.69
C ARG A 593 5.26 -15.56 14.62
N LEU A 594 6.13 -16.44 15.12
CA LEU A 594 5.76 -17.44 16.12
C LEU A 594 5.80 -16.87 17.56
N ASP A 595 6.66 -15.90 17.78
CA ASP A 595 6.79 -15.15 19.03
C ASP A 595 6.87 -13.65 18.78
N ILE A 596 6.84 -12.85 19.86
CA ILE A 596 7.04 -11.40 19.82
C ILE A 596 8.21 -10.97 20.71
N ALA A 597 9.14 -11.89 20.99
CA ALA A 597 10.37 -11.59 21.68
C ALA A 597 11.41 -11.10 20.67
N TRP A 598 12.53 -10.57 21.16
CA TRP A 598 13.69 -10.37 20.31
C TRP A 598 14.18 -11.73 19.77
N PRO A 599 14.50 -11.84 18.46
CA PRO A 599 14.87 -13.14 17.92
C PRO A 599 16.22 -13.63 18.47
N ARG A 600 16.19 -14.88 18.96
CA ARG A 600 17.36 -15.69 19.34
C ARG A 600 18.35 -14.95 20.26
N ASN A 601 19.63 -14.89 19.91
CA ASN A 601 20.70 -14.43 20.79
C ASN A 601 20.99 -12.91 20.73
N GLN A 602 20.13 -12.10 20.09
CA GLN A 602 20.35 -10.64 20.02
C GLN A 602 20.41 -10.01 21.43
N LEU A 603 19.47 -10.35 22.32
CA LEU A 603 19.47 -9.84 23.70
C LEU A 603 20.65 -10.37 24.55
N ASP A 604 21.16 -11.57 24.25
CA ASP A 604 22.35 -12.10 24.94
C ASP A 604 23.59 -11.25 24.64
N LEU A 605 23.77 -10.85 23.37
CA LEU A 605 24.85 -9.93 22.99
C LEU A 605 24.64 -8.55 23.62
N VAL A 606 23.42 -8.00 23.59
CA VAL A 606 23.12 -6.71 24.24
C VAL A 606 23.42 -6.76 25.74
N SER A 607 23.08 -7.86 26.41
CA SER A 607 23.41 -8.08 27.82
C SER A 607 24.92 -8.01 28.06
N LYS A 608 25.73 -8.70 27.25
CA LYS A 608 27.20 -8.66 27.34
C LYS A 608 27.77 -7.26 27.07
N LEU A 609 27.22 -6.53 26.09
CA LEU A 609 27.61 -5.14 25.78
C LEU A 609 27.30 -4.19 26.94
N SER A 610 26.13 -4.35 27.55
CA SER A 610 25.69 -3.52 28.69
C SER A 610 26.57 -3.70 29.93
N ALA A 611 27.23 -4.84 30.08
CA ALA A 611 28.14 -5.12 31.19
C ALA A 611 29.50 -4.39 31.07
N LEU A 612 29.81 -3.76 29.93
CA LEU A 612 31.08 -3.07 29.70
C LEU A 612 31.16 -1.67 30.35
N GLY A 613 30.06 -1.16 30.92
CA GLY A 613 30.02 0.15 31.57
C GLY A 613 30.19 1.34 30.62
N LYS A 614 29.83 1.16 29.34
CA LYS A 614 29.89 2.19 28.30
C LYS A 614 28.49 2.69 27.95
N PRO A 615 28.34 3.95 27.51
CA PRO A 615 27.10 4.43 26.93
C PRO A 615 26.60 3.50 25.82
N LEU A 616 25.43 2.90 26.03
CA LEU A 616 24.80 1.93 25.15
C LEU A 616 23.44 2.45 24.68
N ILE A 617 23.32 2.61 23.37
CA ILE A 617 22.10 3.02 22.68
C ILE A 617 21.62 1.85 21.82
N ILE A 618 20.37 1.47 21.99
CA ILE A 618 19.69 0.45 21.19
C ILE A 618 18.83 1.13 20.13
N VAL A 619 18.96 0.68 18.89
CA VAL A 619 18.06 1.04 17.80
C VAL A 619 17.32 -0.23 17.36
N GLN A 620 16.03 -0.30 17.66
CA GLN A 620 15.13 -1.37 17.29
C GLN A 620 14.53 -1.09 15.90
N PHE A 621 14.84 -1.93 14.93
CA PHE A 621 14.24 -1.95 13.59
C PHE A 621 13.12 -2.99 13.50
N GLY A 622 12.32 -2.89 12.43
CA GLY A 622 11.19 -3.77 12.17
C GLY A 622 9.84 -3.10 12.42
N GLY A 623 8.79 -3.59 11.79
CA GLY A 623 7.44 -3.04 11.88
C GLY A 623 6.74 -3.51 13.14
N GLY A 624 6.63 -4.84 13.32
CA GLY A 624 6.16 -5.45 14.54
C GLY A 624 7.05 -5.13 15.73
N GLN A 625 6.43 -4.91 16.89
CA GLN A 625 7.19 -4.69 18.13
C GLN A 625 7.76 -6.00 18.67
N VAL A 626 8.93 -5.93 19.31
CA VAL A 626 9.52 -6.99 20.11
C VAL A 626 9.56 -6.60 21.59
N ASP A 627 9.57 -7.55 22.51
CA ASP A 627 9.52 -7.28 23.95
C ASP A 627 10.82 -6.65 24.50
N ASP A 628 10.80 -5.34 24.79
CA ASP A 628 11.93 -4.60 25.37
C ASP A 628 12.00 -4.63 26.91
N SER A 629 11.18 -5.45 27.58
CA SER A 629 11.09 -5.46 29.05
C SER A 629 12.45 -5.49 29.76
N ASP A 630 13.38 -6.31 29.28
CA ASP A 630 14.72 -6.45 29.86
C ASP A 630 15.61 -5.25 29.56
N LEU A 631 15.48 -4.65 28.38
CA LEU A 631 16.22 -3.43 27.99
C LEU A 631 15.76 -2.21 28.80
N VAL A 632 14.46 -2.10 29.05
CA VAL A 632 13.88 -1.02 29.85
C VAL A 632 14.37 -1.11 31.29
N LYS A 633 14.39 -2.31 31.89
CA LYS A 633 14.85 -2.54 33.28
C LYS A 633 16.36 -2.39 33.46
N ASN A 634 17.15 -2.61 32.41
CA ASN A 634 18.61 -2.52 32.48
C ASN A 634 19.06 -1.04 32.52
N SER A 635 19.63 -0.61 33.65
CA SER A 635 20.15 0.77 33.83
C SER A 635 21.36 1.10 32.96
N ASN A 636 22.06 0.08 32.43
CA ASN A 636 23.20 0.27 31.54
C ASN A 636 22.78 0.41 30.06
N VAL A 637 21.48 0.30 29.77
CA VAL A 637 20.92 0.68 28.47
C VAL A 637 20.41 2.11 28.58
N ASN A 638 21.17 3.05 28.04
CA ASN A 638 20.94 4.49 28.22
C ASN A 638 19.80 5.03 27.35
N ALA A 639 19.67 4.51 26.13
CA ALA A 639 18.59 4.90 25.22
C ALA A 639 18.08 3.75 24.35
N ILE A 640 16.81 3.82 23.98
CA ILE A 640 16.13 2.92 23.05
C ILE A 640 15.36 3.78 22.04
N LEU A 641 15.63 3.58 20.75
CA LEU A 641 14.94 4.23 19.63
C LEU A 641 14.32 3.15 18.75
N TRP A 642 13.04 3.27 18.43
CA TRP A 642 12.41 2.44 17.39
C TRP A 642 12.47 3.17 16.05
N ALA A 643 13.10 2.54 15.06
CA ALA A 643 13.35 3.08 13.73
C ALA A 643 12.40 2.54 12.65
N GLY A 644 11.64 1.49 12.95
CA GLY A 644 10.75 0.84 11.99
C GLY A 644 11.49 0.35 10.73
N TYR A 645 10.92 0.62 9.56
CA TYR A 645 11.54 0.45 8.25
C TYR A 645 11.67 1.83 7.56
N PRO A 646 12.84 2.50 7.66
CA PRO A 646 12.97 3.92 7.37
C PRO A 646 13.20 4.28 5.88
N GLY A 647 13.11 3.31 4.96
CA GLY A 647 13.21 3.55 3.52
C GLY A 647 14.59 3.95 3.02
N GLN A 648 14.66 4.59 1.84
CA GLN A 648 15.93 4.84 1.13
C GLN A 648 16.90 5.79 1.87
N ALA A 649 16.36 6.67 2.72
CA ALA A 649 17.11 7.69 3.44
C ALA A 649 17.43 7.28 4.89
N GLY A 650 17.18 6.01 5.25
CA GLY A 650 17.13 5.55 6.62
C GLY A 650 18.39 5.77 7.45
N GLY A 651 19.58 5.53 6.89
CA GLY A 651 20.85 5.76 7.60
C GLY A 651 21.06 7.23 7.97
N ASN A 652 20.85 8.14 7.01
CA ASN A 652 20.97 9.59 7.25
C ASN A 652 19.90 10.09 8.24
N ALA A 653 18.66 9.63 8.07
CA ALA A 653 17.57 9.99 8.98
C ALA A 653 17.87 9.54 10.42
N LEU A 654 18.40 8.32 10.58
CA LEU A 654 18.80 7.81 11.89
C LEU A 654 19.94 8.63 12.49
N PHE A 655 20.95 9.00 11.70
CA PHE A 655 22.02 9.88 12.16
C PHE A 655 21.48 11.25 12.63
N ASP A 656 20.57 11.84 11.87
CA ASP A 656 19.96 13.12 12.19
C ASP A 656 19.15 13.07 13.48
N VAL A 657 18.43 11.98 13.73
CA VAL A 657 17.69 11.75 14.98
C VAL A 657 18.64 11.53 16.14
N LEU A 658 19.64 10.66 16.00
CA LEU A 658 20.61 10.37 17.06
C LEU A 658 21.42 11.61 17.46
N THR A 659 21.71 12.52 16.53
CA THR A 659 22.50 13.74 16.78
C THR A 659 21.67 15.00 17.04
N GLY A 660 20.34 14.88 17.05
CA GLY A 660 19.44 16.00 17.32
C GLY A 660 19.35 17.04 16.21
N VAL A 661 19.83 16.72 15.00
CA VAL A 661 19.50 17.50 13.78
C VAL A 661 18.01 17.46 13.53
N ALA A 662 17.39 16.29 13.72
CA ALA A 662 15.96 16.08 13.67
C ALA A 662 15.46 15.53 15.02
N PRO A 663 15.07 16.40 15.97
CA PRO A 663 14.57 15.95 17.28
C PRO A 663 13.34 15.05 17.13
N PRO A 664 13.31 13.87 17.79
CA PRO A 664 12.23 12.91 17.63
C PRO A 664 10.92 13.44 18.21
N ALA A 665 9.82 13.12 17.53
CA ALA A 665 8.46 13.37 17.99
C ALA A 665 7.47 12.30 17.52
N GLY A 666 7.96 11.22 16.87
CA GLY A 666 7.13 10.08 16.50
C GLY A 666 6.54 9.42 17.75
N ARG A 667 5.42 8.74 17.57
CA ARG A 667 4.72 7.97 18.60
C ARG A 667 4.46 6.56 18.09
N LEU A 668 4.48 5.56 18.97
CA LEU A 668 4.18 4.19 18.58
C LEU A 668 2.74 4.07 18.03
N PRO A 669 2.54 3.58 16.78
CA PRO A 669 1.22 3.36 16.21
C PRO A 669 0.62 1.99 16.60
N VAL A 670 1.35 1.23 17.42
CA VAL A 670 0.97 -0.10 17.95
C VAL A 670 1.40 -0.21 19.40
N THR A 671 0.81 -1.13 20.14
CA THR A 671 1.23 -1.45 21.51
C THR A 671 2.43 -2.41 21.47
N GLN A 672 3.49 -2.13 22.25
CA GLN A 672 4.54 -3.12 22.53
C GLN A 672 4.11 -3.97 23.73
N TYR A 673 3.74 -5.22 23.45
CA TYR A 673 3.32 -6.18 24.47
C TYR A 673 4.53 -6.92 25.05
N ALA A 674 4.42 -7.35 26.30
CA ALA A 674 5.34 -8.36 26.83
C ALA A 674 5.13 -9.69 26.08
N ALA A 675 6.19 -10.49 25.92
CA ALA A 675 6.17 -11.74 25.16
C ALA A 675 5.12 -12.73 25.69
N SER A 676 4.81 -12.69 26.99
CA SER A 676 3.76 -13.51 27.59
C SER A 676 2.35 -13.25 27.06
N TYR A 677 2.11 -12.12 26.37
CA TYR A 677 0.81 -11.79 25.78
C TYR A 677 0.30 -12.90 24.85
N ILE A 678 1.19 -13.56 24.11
CA ILE A 678 0.77 -14.57 23.13
C ILE A 678 0.44 -15.94 23.76
N ASN A 679 0.85 -16.20 25.00
CA ASN A 679 0.69 -17.50 25.67
C ASN A 679 -0.78 -17.91 25.92
N GLY A 680 -1.70 -16.94 25.92
CA GLY A 680 -3.15 -17.16 26.05
C GLY A 680 -3.96 -16.70 24.84
N ASN A 681 -3.31 -16.18 23.80
CA ASN A 681 -4.00 -15.52 22.68
C ASN A 681 -3.82 -16.31 21.39
N ASN A 682 -4.89 -16.98 20.95
CA ASN A 682 -4.94 -17.56 19.62
C ASN A 682 -5.02 -16.44 18.58
N ILE A 683 -4.08 -16.39 17.63
CA ILE A 683 -4.11 -15.39 16.56
C ILE A 683 -5.41 -15.43 15.75
N LYS A 684 -6.04 -16.60 15.61
CA LYS A 684 -7.29 -16.79 14.86
C LYS A 684 -8.55 -16.31 15.59
N ASP A 685 -8.45 -16.00 16.88
CA ASP A 685 -9.58 -15.46 17.64
C ASP A 685 -9.73 -13.95 17.38
N MET A 686 -10.76 -13.59 16.62
CA MET A 686 -11.06 -12.22 16.23
C MET A 686 -11.69 -11.38 17.35
N THR A 687 -11.94 -11.97 18.52
CA THR A 687 -12.55 -11.25 19.65
C THR A 687 -11.61 -10.14 20.14
N MET A 688 -12.10 -8.91 20.13
CA MET A 688 -11.33 -7.73 20.58
C MET A 688 -11.40 -7.54 22.10
N ARG A 689 -12.58 -7.80 22.67
CA ARG A 689 -12.90 -7.56 24.08
C ARG A 689 -12.25 -8.60 25.01
N PRO A 690 -11.90 -8.23 26.24
CA PRO A 690 -11.40 -9.19 27.21
C PRO A 690 -12.49 -10.19 27.60
N SER A 691 -12.09 -11.44 27.81
CA SER A 691 -12.93 -12.53 28.32
C SER A 691 -12.08 -13.50 29.15
N SER A 692 -12.66 -14.60 29.64
CA SER A 692 -11.91 -15.59 30.43
C SER A 692 -10.80 -16.22 29.59
N GLY A 693 -9.54 -15.82 29.84
CA GLY A 693 -8.36 -16.32 29.11
C GLY A 693 -7.88 -15.43 27.96
N VAL A 694 -8.68 -14.42 27.55
CA VAL A 694 -8.30 -13.44 26.53
C VAL A 694 -8.17 -12.08 27.22
N PRO A 695 -6.97 -11.49 27.35
CA PRO A 695 -6.76 -10.22 28.06
C PRO A 695 -7.28 -8.99 27.30
N GLY A 696 -7.95 -9.18 26.16
CA GLY A 696 -8.33 -8.11 25.24
C GLY A 696 -7.18 -7.72 24.32
N ARG A 697 -7.52 -7.11 23.17
CA ARG A 697 -6.57 -6.77 22.10
C ARG A 697 -6.49 -5.27 21.88
N THR A 698 -5.36 -4.78 21.41
CA THR A 698 -5.05 -3.35 21.22
C THR A 698 -5.07 -2.57 22.52
N TYR A 699 -4.57 -1.33 22.49
CA TYR A 699 -4.67 -0.41 23.62
C TYR A 699 -6.11 -0.14 24.09
N LYS A 700 -7.12 -0.41 23.25
CA LYS A 700 -8.53 -0.18 23.58
C LYS A 700 -9.06 -1.16 24.64
N TRP A 701 -8.57 -2.40 24.61
CA TRP A 701 -9.16 -3.51 25.38
C TRP A 701 -8.17 -4.31 26.21
N TYR A 702 -6.87 -4.22 25.92
CA TYR A 702 -5.85 -4.98 26.63
C TYR A 702 -5.79 -4.60 28.12
N THR A 703 -6.09 -5.55 28.99
CA THR A 703 -6.14 -5.37 30.45
C THR A 703 -4.82 -5.68 31.15
N GLY A 704 -3.80 -6.13 30.42
CA GLY A 704 -2.45 -6.30 30.95
C GLY A 704 -1.63 -5.01 30.88
N GLU A 705 -0.37 -5.10 31.27
CA GLU A 705 0.56 -3.99 31.21
C GLU A 705 1.36 -4.04 29.90
N PRO A 706 1.32 -3.00 29.06
CA PRO A 706 2.18 -2.90 27.89
C PRO A 706 3.61 -2.48 28.32
N VAL A 707 4.62 -2.94 27.58
CA VAL A 707 6.01 -2.46 27.77
C VAL A 707 6.09 -0.98 27.38
N PHE A 708 5.55 -0.66 26.20
CA PHE A 708 5.20 0.70 25.81
C PHE A 708 3.77 0.73 25.23
N PRO A 709 2.90 1.64 25.71
CA PRO A 709 1.53 1.73 25.20
C PRO A 709 1.49 2.37 23.81
N PHE A 710 0.42 2.09 23.06
CA PHE A 710 0.06 2.88 21.87
C PHE A 710 0.12 4.38 22.16
N GLY A 711 0.73 5.13 21.23
CA GLY A 711 0.90 6.58 21.33
C GLY A 711 2.08 7.03 22.19
N TYR A 712 2.90 6.12 22.71
CA TYR A 712 4.10 6.47 23.48
C TYR A 712 5.24 6.99 22.59
N GLY A 713 5.98 7.98 23.08
CA GLY A 713 7.16 8.55 22.43
C GLY A 713 7.72 9.73 23.25
N GLN A 714 9.04 9.80 23.39
CA GLN A 714 9.74 10.86 24.11
C GLN A 714 10.30 11.93 23.17
N HIS A 715 10.66 13.08 23.74
CA HIS A 715 11.25 14.21 23.04
C HIS A 715 12.62 14.56 23.63
N TYR A 716 13.45 15.30 22.90
CA TYR A 716 14.69 15.90 23.43
C TYR A 716 14.47 17.18 24.24
N THR A 717 13.22 17.65 24.33
CA THR A 717 12.83 18.83 25.11
C THR A 717 11.62 18.51 25.98
N ASN A 718 11.28 19.40 26.91
CA ASN A 718 10.06 19.30 27.70
C ASN A 718 8.97 20.22 27.14
N PHE A 719 7.72 19.82 27.33
CA PHE A 719 6.56 20.61 26.98
C PHE A 719 5.66 20.86 28.19
N SER A 720 5.21 22.11 28.33
CA SER A 720 4.09 22.46 29.20
C SER A 720 2.82 22.54 28.35
N ILE A 721 1.77 21.88 28.82
CA ILE A 721 0.54 21.68 28.06
C ILE A 721 -0.65 22.26 28.84
N SER A 722 -1.53 23.01 28.16
CA SER A 722 -2.77 23.51 28.74
C SER A 722 -3.86 23.67 27.70
N TRP A 723 -5.12 23.66 28.12
CA TRP A 723 -6.21 24.08 27.24
C TRP A 723 -6.09 25.59 26.97
N GLN A 724 -6.17 26.01 25.71
CA GLN A 724 -6.35 27.44 25.39
C GLN A 724 -7.73 27.90 25.89
N SER A 725 -8.74 27.08 25.62
CA SER A 725 -10.08 27.19 26.18
C SER A 725 -10.75 25.83 26.06
N THR A 726 -11.59 25.49 27.02
CA THR A 726 -12.54 24.38 26.90
C THR A 726 -13.94 24.94 26.66
N PRO A 727 -14.83 24.20 25.99
CA PRO A 727 -16.23 24.57 25.89
C PRO A 727 -16.83 24.87 27.28
N SER A 728 -17.66 25.92 27.36
CA SER A 728 -18.38 26.28 28.58
C SER A 728 -19.55 25.33 28.88
N GLU A 729 -20.10 24.72 27.84
CA GLU A 729 -21.13 23.69 27.95
C GLU A 729 -20.48 22.36 28.39
N ALA A 730 -20.97 21.79 29.48
CA ALA A 730 -20.51 20.50 30.00
C ALA A 730 -21.52 19.37 29.80
N SER A 731 -22.69 19.67 29.21
CA SER A 731 -23.77 18.71 29.02
C SER A 731 -24.47 18.97 27.69
N TYR A 732 -24.50 17.97 26.80
CA TYR A 732 -25.07 18.07 25.47
C TYR A 732 -26.22 17.08 25.28
N ASN A 733 -27.31 17.50 24.65
CA ASN A 733 -28.41 16.60 24.31
C ASN A 733 -28.15 15.87 22.99
N ILE A 734 -28.14 14.53 23.01
CA ILE A 734 -27.83 13.69 21.85
C ILE A 734 -28.82 13.92 20.69
N GLY A 735 -30.12 14.04 21.00
CA GLY A 735 -31.15 14.26 19.99
C GLY A 735 -30.92 15.58 19.23
N THR A 736 -30.53 16.64 19.94
CA THR A 736 -30.15 17.92 19.33
C THR A 736 -28.88 17.79 18.47
N LEU A 737 -27.84 17.14 18.98
CA LEU A 737 -26.59 16.94 18.24
C LEU A 737 -26.84 16.22 16.91
N VAL A 738 -27.56 15.11 16.95
CA VAL A 738 -27.82 14.28 15.76
C VAL A 738 -28.78 14.97 14.79
N LYS A 739 -29.82 15.67 15.27
CA LYS A 739 -30.80 16.36 14.42
C LYS A 739 -30.16 17.52 13.62
N ASN A 740 -29.11 18.14 14.16
CA ASN A 740 -28.45 19.27 13.53
C ASN A 740 -27.40 18.85 12.47
N THR A 741 -27.17 17.55 12.28
CA THR A 741 -26.22 17.04 11.28
C THR A 741 -26.77 17.15 9.86
N ARG A 742 -25.87 17.27 8.88
CA ARG A 742 -26.16 17.15 7.45
C ARG A 742 -25.22 16.09 6.86
N GLY A 743 -25.71 15.30 5.91
CA GLY A 743 -24.91 14.21 5.32
C GLY A 743 -24.68 13.04 6.30
N PHE A 744 -23.50 12.43 6.23
CA PHE A 744 -23.14 11.31 7.09
C PHE A 744 -22.89 11.76 8.53
N LYS A 745 -23.73 11.26 9.45
CA LYS A 745 -23.76 11.69 10.85
C LYS A 745 -22.44 11.49 11.59
N ASP A 746 -21.68 10.45 11.26
CA ASP A 746 -20.39 10.13 11.89
C ASP A 746 -19.29 11.17 11.57
N LEU A 747 -19.39 11.87 10.43
CA LEU A 747 -18.47 12.94 10.05
C LEU A 747 -18.85 14.30 10.64
N ALA A 748 -20.04 14.42 11.24
CA ALA A 748 -20.47 15.68 11.82
C ALA A 748 -19.58 16.06 13.01
N LYS A 749 -19.07 17.30 12.98
CA LYS A 749 -18.27 17.84 14.06
C LYS A 749 -19.08 17.91 15.35
N PHE A 750 -18.51 17.38 16.43
CA PHE A 750 -19.00 17.60 17.79
C PHE A 750 -18.36 18.85 18.39
N VAL A 751 -17.03 18.86 18.51
CA VAL A 751 -16.30 19.94 19.19
C VAL A 751 -14.89 20.12 18.62
N ASP A 752 -14.41 21.35 18.68
CA ASP A 752 -13.00 21.69 18.48
C ASP A 752 -12.37 21.98 19.85
N LEU A 753 -11.32 21.25 20.23
CA LEU A 753 -10.51 21.55 21.40
C LEU A 753 -9.17 22.13 20.96
N VAL A 754 -8.71 23.19 21.61
CA VAL A 754 -7.42 23.82 21.28
C VAL A 754 -6.48 23.74 22.47
N VAL A 755 -5.32 23.14 22.23
CA VAL A 755 -4.28 22.90 23.22
C VAL A 755 -3.14 23.89 22.97
N ASN A 756 -2.74 24.62 24.01
CA ASN A 756 -1.49 25.35 24.04
C ASN A 756 -0.35 24.38 24.36
N VAL A 757 0.63 24.30 23.46
CA VAL A 757 1.83 23.47 23.58
C VAL A 757 3.03 24.40 23.67
N ASN A 758 3.58 24.57 24.87
CA ASN A 758 4.74 25.41 25.12
C ASN A 758 6.00 24.57 25.25
N ASN A 759 7.00 24.79 24.40
CA ASN A 759 8.31 24.15 24.56
C ASN A 759 9.05 24.87 25.69
N THR A 760 9.23 24.20 26.83
CA THR A 760 9.88 24.77 28.02
C THR A 760 11.39 24.57 28.03
N GLY A 761 11.96 23.90 27.01
CA GLY A 761 13.37 23.54 26.98
C GLY A 761 13.67 22.34 27.89
N GLY A 762 14.96 22.14 28.17
CA GLY A 762 15.45 21.01 28.95
C GLY A 762 16.96 20.90 28.83
N ASN A 763 17.49 19.68 28.92
CA ASN A 763 18.94 19.45 28.85
C ASN A 763 19.55 19.87 27.49
N THR A 764 18.79 19.82 26.40
CA THR A 764 19.28 20.07 25.04
C THR A 764 18.88 21.43 24.47
N ASN A 765 17.85 22.07 25.04
CA ASN A 765 17.22 23.31 24.55
C ASN A 765 16.97 23.34 23.03
N LEU A 766 16.57 22.21 22.46
CA LEU A 766 16.24 22.10 21.04
C LEU A 766 14.78 22.52 20.76
N SER A 767 14.55 23.06 19.55
CA SER A 767 13.21 23.10 18.99
C SER A 767 12.74 21.68 18.70
N SER A 768 11.45 21.41 18.81
CA SER A 768 10.93 20.06 18.57
C SER A 768 9.52 20.14 18.02
N ASP A 769 9.16 19.15 17.22
CA ASP A 769 7.77 18.90 16.87
C ASP A 769 7.02 18.37 18.10
N TYR A 770 5.70 18.47 18.08
CA TYR A 770 4.84 17.84 19.09
C TYR A 770 3.64 17.17 18.42
N VAL A 771 3.49 15.88 18.64
CA VAL A 771 2.30 15.12 18.25
C VAL A 771 1.39 15.05 19.48
N GLY A 772 0.13 15.45 19.37
CA GLY A 772 -0.86 15.31 20.45
C GLY A 772 -1.94 14.30 20.08
N LEU A 773 -2.20 13.33 20.96
CA LEU A 773 -3.22 12.29 20.76
C LEU A 773 -4.37 12.45 21.76
N LEU A 774 -5.59 12.67 21.30
CA LEU A 774 -6.76 12.85 22.16
C LEU A 774 -7.54 11.55 22.30
N PHE A 775 -7.55 10.99 23.49
CA PHE A 775 -8.24 9.75 23.82
C PHE A 775 -9.58 10.01 24.52
N LEU A 776 -10.61 9.27 24.13
CA LEU A 776 -11.93 9.26 24.74
C LEU A 776 -12.10 8.02 25.63
N SER A 777 -12.60 8.21 26.85
CA SER A 777 -13.13 7.14 27.71
C SER A 777 -14.53 7.53 28.21
N SER A 778 -15.39 6.55 28.51
CA SER A 778 -16.74 6.82 29.02
C SER A 778 -17.36 5.67 29.82
N ASN A 779 -18.38 6.01 30.60
CA ASN A 779 -19.28 5.02 31.22
C ASN A 779 -20.54 4.75 30.37
N ALA A 780 -20.59 5.26 29.13
CA ALA A 780 -21.77 5.24 28.28
C ALA A 780 -21.88 3.94 27.47
N GLY A 781 -23.11 3.50 27.21
CA GLY A 781 -23.40 2.33 26.38
C GLY A 781 -23.10 0.98 27.03
N PRO A 782 -23.23 -0.13 26.27
CA PRO A 782 -23.17 -1.48 26.79
C PRO A 782 -21.77 -1.86 27.29
N SER A 783 -21.71 -2.75 28.29
CA SER A 783 -20.47 -3.37 28.75
C SER A 783 -20.06 -4.57 27.86
N PRO A 784 -18.75 -4.91 27.79
CA PRO A 784 -17.64 -4.15 28.34
C PRO A 784 -17.40 -2.85 27.55
N ARG A 785 -16.78 -1.87 28.20
CA ARG A 785 -16.46 -0.55 27.62
C ARG A 785 -14.96 -0.46 27.34
N PRO A 786 -14.54 0.21 26.26
CA PRO A 786 -13.12 0.37 25.98
C PRO A 786 -12.44 1.13 27.12
N ILE A 787 -11.18 0.82 27.40
CA ILE A 787 -10.35 1.56 28.35
C ILE A 787 -10.26 3.02 27.89
N LYS A 788 -9.95 3.19 26.60
CA LYS A 788 -9.97 4.45 25.87
C LYS A 788 -9.97 4.20 24.36
N GLN A 789 -10.28 5.21 23.55
CA GLN A 789 -10.16 5.18 22.09
C GLN A 789 -9.69 6.52 21.54
N LEU A 790 -8.87 6.51 20.49
CA LEU A 790 -8.40 7.73 19.84
C LEU A 790 -9.59 8.44 19.17
N ALA A 791 -9.75 9.72 19.49
CA ALA A 791 -10.85 10.55 19.01
C ALA A 791 -10.38 11.65 18.05
N ALA A 792 -9.14 12.13 18.22
CA ALA A 792 -8.48 13.11 17.37
C ALA A 792 -6.95 13.04 17.58
N TYR A 793 -6.18 13.51 16.62
CA TYR A 793 -4.75 13.79 16.80
C TYR A 793 -4.29 14.92 15.88
N GLY A 794 -3.07 15.39 16.07
CA GLY A 794 -2.38 16.23 15.10
C GLY A 794 -0.94 16.49 15.49
N ARG A 795 -0.18 17.05 14.54
CA ARG A 795 1.23 17.36 14.68
C ARG A 795 1.48 18.87 14.57
N LEU A 796 2.29 19.39 15.47
CA LEU A 796 2.85 20.74 15.41
C LEU A 796 4.33 20.64 15.05
N TYR A 797 4.78 21.49 14.13
CA TYR A 797 6.17 21.47 13.69
C TYR A 797 7.00 22.53 14.40
N LYS A 798 8.26 22.22 14.72
CA LYS A 798 9.33 23.17 15.09
C LYS A 798 8.86 24.20 16.12
N ILE A 799 8.45 23.74 17.29
CA ILE A 799 8.15 24.61 18.43
C ILE A 799 9.49 25.00 19.06
N SER A 800 9.90 26.25 18.89
CA SER A 800 11.12 26.79 19.50
C SER A 800 10.99 26.89 21.02
N VAL A 801 12.12 26.76 21.75
CA VAL A 801 12.15 26.91 23.20
C VAL A 801 11.64 28.28 23.63
N GLY A 802 10.77 28.31 24.63
CA GLY A 802 10.09 29.51 25.14
C GLY A 802 8.87 29.94 24.32
N PHE A 803 8.54 29.24 23.22
CA PHE A 803 7.39 29.54 22.39
C PHE A 803 6.26 28.53 22.58
N THR A 804 5.04 29.04 22.48
CA THR A 804 3.81 28.26 22.48
C THR A 804 3.24 28.19 21.06
N LYS A 805 2.80 26.99 20.66
CA LYS A 805 1.95 26.79 19.47
C LYS A 805 0.62 26.16 19.88
N GLN A 806 -0.40 26.34 19.03
CA GLN A 806 -1.76 25.86 19.29
C GLN A 806 -2.06 24.64 18.43
N LEU A 807 -2.38 23.52 19.07
CA LEU A 807 -2.85 22.31 18.40
C LEU A 807 -4.37 22.25 18.47
N LYS A 808 -5.03 22.28 17.31
CA LYS A 808 -6.49 22.14 17.20
C LYS A 808 -6.85 20.67 16.97
N LEU A 809 -7.71 20.13 17.82
CA LEU A 809 -8.17 18.74 17.79
C LEU A 809 -9.69 18.71 17.61
N THR A 810 -10.13 18.25 16.44
CA THR A 810 -11.55 18.17 16.08
C THR A 810 -12.08 16.77 16.39
N VAL A 811 -13.09 16.70 17.26
CA VAL A 811 -13.80 15.45 17.58
C VAL A 811 -15.12 15.43 16.81
N ASN A 812 -15.39 14.32 16.13
CA ASN A 812 -16.64 14.10 15.39
C ASN A 812 -17.57 13.16 16.16
N LEU A 813 -18.86 13.16 15.80
CA LEU A 813 -19.85 12.26 16.41
C LEU A 813 -19.48 10.78 16.22
N GLY A 814 -18.83 10.41 15.12
CA GLY A 814 -18.32 9.06 14.90
C GLY A 814 -17.33 8.61 15.97
N SER A 815 -16.47 9.51 16.46
CA SER A 815 -15.51 9.22 17.53
C SER A 815 -16.18 8.99 18.90
N LEU A 816 -17.45 9.39 19.06
CA LEU A 816 -18.25 9.18 20.28
C LEU A 816 -19.13 7.93 20.19
N ALA A 817 -19.32 7.40 18.98
CA ALA A 817 -20.24 6.32 18.71
C ALA A 817 -19.68 4.97 19.16
N ARG A 818 -20.58 4.06 19.53
CA ARG A 818 -20.30 2.66 19.84
C ARG A 818 -21.33 1.77 19.17
N ALA A 819 -20.93 0.56 18.78
CA ALA A 819 -21.86 -0.41 18.22
C ALA A 819 -22.60 -1.17 19.32
N ASP A 820 -23.86 -1.50 19.06
CA ASP A 820 -24.56 -2.55 19.82
C ASP A 820 -24.14 -3.95 19.34
N SER A 821 -24.75 -5.01 19.88
CA SER A 821 -24.45 -6.40 19.48
C SER A 821 -24.85 -6.73 18.04
N ASN A 822 -25.70 -5.91 17.41
CA ASN A 822 -26.13 -6.07 16.01
C ASN A 822 -25.23 -5.30 15.04
N GLY A 823 -24.24 -4.55 15.53
CA GLY A 823 -23.39 -3.67 14.72
C GLY A 823 -24.00 -2.29 14.45
N ASP A 824 -25.17 -1.96 15.00
CA ASP A 824 -25.78 -0.64 14.83
C ASP A 824 -24.99 0.39 15.65
N LEU A 825 -24.60 1.51 15.03
CA LEU A 825 -23.82 2.56 15.69
C LEU A 825 -24.73 3.55 16.41
N TYR A 826 -24.50 3.73 17.70
CA TYR A 826 -25.25 4.65 18.55
C TYR A 826 -24.32 5.65 19.24
N ILE A 827 -24.86 6.85 19.48
CA ILE A 827 -24.34 7.75 20.51
C ILE A 827 -25.15 7.49 21.77
N TYR A 828 -24.46 7.15 22.87
CA TYR A 828 -25.08 6.79 24.14
C TYR A 828 -25.01 7.94 25.15
N PRO A 829 -26.01 8.07 26.04
CA PRO A 829 -25.91 9.00 27.17
C PRO A 829 -24.94 8.46 28.22
N GLY A 830 -24.27 9.37 28.92
CA GLY A 830 -23.29 9.06 29.97
C GLY A 830 -22.22 10.13 30.10
N ASP A 831 -21.25 9.86 30.95
CA ASP A 831 -20.12 10.74 31.22
C ASP A 831 -18.92 10.32 30.37
N TYR A 832 -18.32 11.31 29.74
CA TYR A 832 -17.22 11.18 28.81
C TYR A 832 -16.03 12.01 29.31
N THR A 833 -14.83 11.47 29.10
CA THR A 833 -13.56 12.16 29.35
C THR A 833 -12.72 12.12 28.09
N LEU A 834 -12.28 13.30 27.63
CA LEU A 834 -11.23 13.44 26.62
C LEU A 834 -9.91 13.76 27.34
N ALA A 835 -8.90 12.94 27.10
CA ALA A 835 -7.58 13.01 27.73
C ALA A 835 -6.49 13.13 26.66
N LEU A 836 -5.59 14.10 26.82
CA LEU A 836 -4.47 14.28 25.90
C LEU A 836 -3.29 13.39 26.29
N ASP A 837 -2.75 12.70 25.30
CA ASP A 837 -1.63 11.75 25.32
C ASP A 837 -1.85 10.50 26.18
N SER A 838 -0.98 9.50 25.98
CA SER A 838 -1.10 8.20 26.63
C SER A 838 -0.94 8.26 28.15
N ASP A 839 -0.21 9.26 28.65
CA ASP A 839 0.06 9.55 30.07
C ASP A 839 -0.90 10.60 30.67
N THR A 840 -1.93 11.04 29.93
CA THR A 840 -3.01 11.92 30.42
C THR A 840 -2.48 13.27 30.95
N LYS A 841 -1.93 14.10 30.06
CA LYS A 841 -1.40 15.44 30.41
C LYS A 841 -2.46 16.39 30.94
N ILE A 842 -3.60 16.46 30.24
CA ILE A 842 -4.75 17.30 30.58
C ILE A 842 -6.04 16.58 30.18
N THR A 843 -7.15 16.91 30.84
CA THR A 843 -8.47 16.32 30.56
C THR A 843 -9.55 17.36 30.37
N TRP A 844 -10.57 17.03 29.59
CA TRP A 844 -11.85 17.74 29.53
C TRP A 844 -12.98 16.72 29.68
N LYS A 845 -13.95 17.03 30.54
CA LYS A 845 -15.08 16.15 30.89
C LYS A 845 -16.38 16.77 30.41
N PHE A 846 -17.28 15.94 29.89
CA PHE A 846 -18.61 16.34 29.48
C PHE A 846 -19.59 15.17 29.62
N THR A 847 -20.89 15.49 29.64
CA THR A 847 -21.96 14.50 29.73
C THR A 847 -22.81 14.58 28.46
N LEU A 848 -23.16 13.42 27.90
CA LEU A 848 -24.19 13.32 26.88
C LEU A 848 -25.51 12.89 27.53
N THR A 849 -26.58 13.62 27.23
CA THR A 849 -27.91 13.44 27.83
C THR A 849 -28.97 13.13 26.78
N GLY A 850 -30.15 12.69 27.22
CA GLY A 850 -31.24 12.28 26.35
C GLY A 850 -31.20 10.79 26.03
N GLN A 851 -31.89 10.38 24.97
CA GLN A 851 -31.97 8.98 24.56
C GLN A 851 -30.78 8.59 23.67
N ALA A 852 -30.32 7.35 23.81
CA ALA A 852 -29.35 6.78 22.89
C ALA A 852 -29.91 6.88 21.46
N THR A 853 -29.12 7.43 20.54
CA THR A 853 -29.59 7.74 19.19
C THR A 853 -28.73 7.03 18.16
N LYS A 854 -29.40 6.25 17.30
CA LYS A 854 -28.75 5.53 16.20
C LYS A 854 -28.27 6.50 15.13
N ILE A 855 -27.02 6.37 14.72
CA ILE A 855 -26.41 7.17 13.65
C ILE A 855 -26.11 6.37 12.39
N ASP A 856 -25.96 5.05 12.50
CA ASP A 856 -25.75 4.14 11.38
C ASP A 856 -26.35 2.75 11.68
N THR A 857 -26.77 2.02 10.66
CA THR A 857 -27.30 0.64 10.79
C THR A 857 -26.44 -0.27 9.93
N LEU A 858 -25.75 -1.23 10.54
CA LEU A 858 -24.97 -2.18 9.75
C LEU A 858 -25.95 -3.15 9.06
N PRO A 859 -25.84 -3.35 7.72
CA PRO A 859 -26.60 -4.40 7.05
C PRO A 859 -26.37 -5.75 7.72
N ARG A 860 -27.39 -6.60 7.70
CA ARG A 860 -27.33 -7.94 8.27
C ARG A 860 -27.26 -8.94 7.14
N GLN A 861 -26.42 -9.96 7.32
CA GLN A 861 -26.37 -11.08 6.39
C GLN A 861 -27.75 -11.75 6.39
N SER A 862 -28.35 -11.88 5.20
CA SER A 862 -29.57 -12.67 5.05
C SER A 862 -29.25 -14.13 5.39
N PRO A 863 -30.17 -14.86 6.07
CA PRO A 863 -29.95 -16.25 6.48
C PRO A 863 -29.55 -17.20 5.35
#